data_AF-A0A2T7PVV1-F1
#
_entry.id   AF-A0A2T7PVV1-F1
#
_cell.length_a   1.000
_cell.length_b   1.000
_cell.length_c   1.000
_cell.angle_alpha   90.00
_cell.angle_beta   90.00
_cell.angle_gamma   90.00
#
_symmetry.space_group_name_H-M   'P 1'
#
loop_
_entity.id
_entity.type
_entity.pdbx_description
1 polymer ?
#
loop_
_entity_poly.entity_id
_entity_poly.type
_entity_poly.pdbx_seq_one_letter_code
_entity_poly.pdbx_strand_id
1 'polypeptide(L)'
;MSRLLLPGFLVLALTSLPQGDSCGKVVCYTTNWSQYRPNSGKFMPENIDPSLCTHAIYAFAKLIGNHLAPFEWNDDNTDWSVGLYERFNQLKNLNPALKTLLAVGGWNMGSEPFTQIVQSPSNRREFITQSIEFLRQRNFDGLDLDWEYPANRGSPPQDRDRFTALELKEAYEAEAKRTGKPRLLLTAAVAAGKSTIDTAYDVKAIARDLDFINLMSYDLHGAWEKTTGFNSPLYPRKDEKGDDRTLNLDFAAKYWVQKGAPKEKLIIGMGLYGRSFTLASTTTGVGAPAAGAGNSGVYTREAGFNSYYEICNMKTKGGTVVYHEEHHAPYIYLGNQWVGYDDQTSLREKVRYVKQNAFGGAMVWALPLDDFKGDHCNQGPFPLLTAINQECGRSTGTLPTAAPPGTTGRTTVRPNTNTPASSKCTKFGWMSGENGKKVKWFLWENRVLHHQLVPVPAWQRQVHARRHRPLLCTHLIYAFAKLTGNHLAPFEWNDDSTDMEYRANLNPALKTLLAVGGWNMGSEPFTQIVQSPSNRKEFITQSIEFLRQRNFDGLDLDWEYPANRGSPPEDRNRFTALVKELKEAYEAEAKRTGKPRLLLTAAVAAGKSTIDTAYDVPAIARDLDFINLMSYDLHGSWEKTTGFNSPLYPRSDETGEDRNLNLDFAAKYWVQKGAPKEKLIIGMGLYGRSFTLATRTATGVGAPAVGAGTAGMFTREDGFNSFYEICNMKTKGGTVMYHEEHRAPYIYLGNQWVGFDHQISLREKVRYVKEHGFGGAMVWALPLDDFKGEHCSQGPYPLLTAINQECGHSTGTLPTAAPPETTGRTTVRPNTNTPPDTTTYRSTTPRAPVHGDSTNCKGLPDGFYPVSGSCRAYFVCVFGNTYSFECPVGLVFDPRMSSCNWSYVYECTIGDAPAEAATSDVLNDCKHLPEGIREDPTDWLSEVCHHSLNGVYPDPNDCDYYIHCLNGEAHRHYCLHNSVFNPSKGFCDLRENVPACL
;
A
#
# COMPACT_ATOMS: atom_id res chain seq x y z
N MET A 1 46.06 -36.57 79.57
CA MET A 1 44.63 -36.32 79.89
C MET A 1 43.94 -36.01 78.56
N SER A 2 43.39 -37.03 77.90
CA SER A 2 41.97 -37.44 77.97
C SER A 2 41.01 -36.46 77.27
N ARG A 3 40.39 -37.01 76.22
CA ARG A 3 39.33 -36.49 75.35
C ARG A 3 38.06 -36.09 76.12
N LEU A 4 37.23 -35.20 75.54
CA LEU A 4 35.81 -35.49 75.27
C LEU A 4 35.22 -34.52 74.21
N LEU A 5 34.34 -35.06 73.36
CA LEU A 5 33.64 -34.46 72.22
C LEU A 5 32.25 -33.96 72.62
N LEU A 6 31.72 -32.92 71.96
CA LEU A 6 30.34 -32.85 71.39
C LEU A 6 30.22 -31.64 70.41
N PRO A 7 29.34 -31.73 69.39
CA PRO A 7 29.50 -31.08 68.09
C PRO A 7 28.75 -29.74 67.96
N GLY A 8 29.32 -28.83 67.18
CA GLY A 8 28.67 -27.60 66.74
C GLY A 8 27.68 -27.88 65.61
N PHE A 9 26.41 -27.51 65.82
CA PHE A 9 25.41 -27.39 64.77
C PHE A 9 25.78 -26.20 63.86
N LEU A 10 26.35 -26.49 62.70
CA LEU A 10 26.44 -25.53 61.60
C LEU A 10 25.12 -25.59 60.84
N VAL A 11 24.25 -24.62 61.08
CA VAL A 11 23.05 -24.39 60.26
C VAL A 11 23.54 -23.92 58.89
N LEU A 12 23.58 -24.83 57.91
CA LEU A 12 23.66 -24.48 56.50
C LEU A 12 22.38 -23.74 56.14
N ALA A 13 22.43 -22.42 56.18
CA ALA A 13 21.52 -21.59 55.41
C ALA A 13 21.84 -21.85 53.93
N LEU A 14 21.10 -22.79 53.33
CA LEU A 14 20.89 -22.85 51.89
C LEU A 14 20.19 -21.54 51.49
N THR A 15 20.97 -20.49 51.27
CA THR A 15 20.52 -19.36 50.49
C THR A 15 20.28 -19.90 49.09
N SER A 16 19.01 -20.17 48.76
CA SER A 16 18.57 -20.26 47.38
C SER A 16 19.01 -18.97 46.69
N LEU A 17 20.09 -19.05 45.91
CA LEU A 17 20.36 -18.04 44.91
C LEU A 17 19.08 -17.91 44.08
N PRO A 18 18.50 -16.71 43.93
CA PRO A 18 17.35 -16.56 43.05
C PRO A 18 17.80 -17.08 41.68
N GLN A 19 17.11 -18.10 41.16
CA GLN A 19 17.17 -18.41 39.74
C GLN A 19 16.81 -17.11 39.03
N GLY A 20 17.81 -16.43 38.45
CA GLY A 20 17.54 -15.25 37.64
C GLY A 20 16.54 -15.66 36.57
N ASP A 21 15.47 -14.89 36.41
CA ASP A 21 14.45 -15.12 35.39
C ASP A 21 15.13 -15.24 34.02
N SER A 22 15.40 -16.47 33.59
CA SER A 22 15.89 -16.77 32.25
C SER A 22 14.76 -16.43 31.27
N CYS A 23 15.12 -15.90 30.10
CA CYS A 23 14.25 -15.08 29.22
C CYS A 23 13.99 -13.62 29.67
N GLY A 24 15.03 -12.91 30.12
CA GLY A 24 14.92 -11.50 30.52
C GLY A 24 14.69 -10.52 29.35
N LYS A 25 15.09 -10.87 28.12
CA LYS A 25 14.90 -10.03 26.93
C LYS A 25 13.94 -10.67 25.93
N VAL A 26 12.99 -9.88 25.44
CA VAL A 26 12.21 -10.14 24.23
C VAL A 26 12.57 -9.06 23.22
N VAL A 27 13.29 -9.45 22.17
CA VAL A 27 13.85 -8.56 21.14
C VAL A 27 13.03 -8.70 19.86
N CYS A 28 12.47 -7.60 19.37
CA CYS A 28 11.49 -7.62 18.30
C CYS A 28 11.96 -6.82 17.09
N TYR A 29 12.22 -7.48 15.96
CA TYR A 29 12.48 -6.78 14.71
C TYR A 29 11.17 -6.30 14.07
N THR A 30 11.17 -5.07 13.57
CA THR A 30 10.13 -4.52 12.69
C THR A 30 10.74 -4.17 11.34
N THR A 31 10.09 -4.54 10.25
CA THR A 31 10.61 -4.30 8.90
C THR A 31 9.95 -3.06 8.29
N ASN A 32 10.74 -2.13 7.79
CA ASN A 32 10.25 -0.88 7.21
C ASN A 32 9.44 -1.12 5.92
N TRP A 33 9.79 -2.12 5.11
CA TRP A 33 9.05 -2.48 3.90
C TRP A 33 7.69 -3.16 4.17
N SER A 34 7.41 -3.57 5.41
CA SER A 34 6.08 -4.08 5.76
C SER A 34 4.97 -3.04 5.59
N GLN A 35 5.33 -1.75 5.51
CA GLN A 35 4.43 -0.66 5.14
C GLN A 35 3.82 -0.82 3.74
N TYR A 36 4.47 -1.57 2.85
CA TYR A 36 4.06 -1.80 1.46
C TYR A 36 3.22 -3.06 1.26
N ARG A 37 3.04 -3.88 2.31
CA ARG A 37 2.19 -5.06 2.23
C ARG A 37 0.73 -4.65 2.02
N PRO A 38 -0.06 -5.42 1.25
CA PRO A 38 -1.45 -5.07 0.99
C PRO A 38 -2.34 -5.26 2.23
N ASN A 39 -3.41 -4.46 2.30
CA ASN A 39 -4.56 -4.69 3.20
C ASN A 39 -4.16 -4.93 4.68
N SER A 40 -4.63 -6.03 5.27
CA SER A 40 -4.41 -6.40 6.68
C SER A 40 -2.93 -6.63 6.98
N GLY A 41 -2.12 -7.03 6.00
CA GLY A 41 -0.68 -7.27 6.18
C GLY A 41 0.19 -6.02 6.27
N LYS A 42 -0.36 -4.82 6.02
CA LYS A 42 0.36 -3.54 6.21
C LYS A 42 0.66 -3.30 7.69
N PHE A 43 1.92 -3.05 7.99
CA PHE A 43 2.41 -2.81 9.35
C PHE A 43 3.22 -1.51 9.42
N MET A 44 2.95 -0.70 10.44
CA MET A 44 3.56 0.61 10.73
C MET A 44 3.98 0.66 12.20
N PRO A 45 4.80 1.63 12.65
CA PRO A 45 5.18 1.75 14.05
C PRO A 45 4.00 1.72 15.05
N GLU A 46 2.85 2.29 14.69
CA GLU A 46 1.65 2.34 15.55
C GLU A 46 0.99 0.98 15.75
N ASN A 47 1.33 -0.02 14.94
CA ASN A 47 0.84 -1.37 15.14
C ASN A 47 1.60 -2.10 16.25
N ILE A 48 2.77 -1.60 16.65
CA ILE A 48 3.58 -2.22 17.70
C ILE A 48 2.92 -1.95 19.04
N ASP A 49 2.55 -3.00 19.76
CA ASP A 49 2.30 -2.90 21.20
C ASP A 49 3.66 -2.89 21.93
N PRO A 50 4.09 -1.75 22.49
CA PRO A 50 5.41 -1.61 23.07
C PRO A 50 5.56 -2.35 24.41
N SER A 51 4.47 -2.89 24.98
CA SER A 51 4.53 -3.73 26.19
C SER A 51 5.01 -5.15 25.92
N LEU A 52 4.87 -5.63 24.67
CA LEU A 52 5.23 -6.98 24.28
C LEU A 52 6.73 -7.17 23.99
N CYS A 53 7.50 -6.08 23.94
CA CYS A 53 8.92 -6.10 23.63
C CYS A 53 9.73 -5.39 24.72
N THR A 54 10.92 -5.90 25.01
CA THR A 54 11.92 -5.18 25.81
C THR A 54 12.79 -4.29 24.94
N HIS A 55 13.09 -4.78 23.74
CA HIS A 55 13.87 -4.09 22.73
C HIS A 55 13.09 -4.20 21.42
N ALA A 56 12.88 -3.09 20.75
CA ALA A 56 12.36 -3.05 19.40
C ALA A 56 13.49 -2.61 18.47
N ILE A 57 13.73 -3.35 17.39
CA ILE A 57 14.79 -3.08 16.42
C ILE A 57 14.15 -2.72 15.08
N TYR A 58 14.47 -1.52 14.59
CA TYR A 58 13.99 -1.03 13.29
C TYR A 58 14.90 -1.53 12.17
N ALA A 59 14.38 -2.38 11.29
CA ALA A 59 15.06 -2.94 10.14
C ALA A 59 14.57 -2.24 8.84
N PHE A 60 15.42 -1.53 8.08
CA PHE A 60 16.84 -1.27 8.29
C PHE A 60 17.18 0.18 7.93
N ALA A 61 18.34 0.66 8.37
CA ALA A 61 19.10 1.70 7.70
C ALA A 61 19.99 1.07 6.60
N LYS A 62 20.38 1.88 5.62
CA LYS A 62 21.38 1.50 4.60
C LYS A 62 22.73 2.16 4.87
N LEU A 63 23.73 1.72 4.12
CA LEU A 63 25.06 2.33 4.07
C LEU A 63 25.23 3.11 2.77
N ILE A 64 25.72 4.35 2.87
CA ILE A 64 26.21 5.14 1.73
C ILE A 64 27.67 5.49 2.04
N GLY A 65 28.60 4.81 1.36
CA GLY A 65 30.01 4.81 1.77
C GLY A 65 30.15 4.31 3.21
N ASN A 66 30.84 5.09 4.05
CA ASN A 66 31.06 4.75 5.46
C ASN A 66 29.95 5.27 6.40
N HIS A 67 28.79 5.71 5.90
CA HIS A 67 27.79 6.45 6.69
C HIS A 67 26.47 5.69 6.76
N LEU A 68 25.80 5.76 7.92
CA LEU A 68 24.40 5.34 8.04
C LEU A 68 23.50 6.32 7.28
N ALA A 69 22.54 5.79 6.54
CA ALA A 69 21.54 6.57 5.85
C ALA A 69 20.14 5.93 6.01
N PRO A 70 19.07 6.74 5.94
CA PRO A 70 17.71 6.21 5.91
C PRO A 70 17.52 5.31 4.69
N PHE A 71 16.85 4.18 4.87
CA PHE A 71 16.62 3.25 3.76
C PHE A 71 15.45 3.73 2.91
N GLU A 72 14.32 4.01 3.58
CA GLU A 72 13.09 4.49 2.98
C GLU A 72 13.03 6.01 2.94
N TRP A 73 12.33 6.54 1.95
CA TRP A 73 12.10 7.97 1.77
C TRP A 73 11.37 8.65 2.94
N ASN A 74 10.66 7.88 3.77
CA ASN A 74 9.87 8.36 4.92
C ASN A 74 10.42 7.91 6.27
N ASP A 75 11.64 7.37 6.32
CA ASP A 75 12.29 7.00 7.57
C ASP A 75 12.57 8.24 8.43
N ASP A 76 13.09 9.31 7.81
CA ASP A 76 13.33 10.60 8.46
C ASP A 76 12.13 11.56 8.40
N ASN A 77 12.16 12.53 9.31
CA ASN A 77 11.24 13.65 9.25
C ASN A 77 11.49 14.47 7.98
N THR A 78 10.40 14.96 7.43
CA THR A 78 10.42 16.04 6.44
C THR A 78 9.75 17.26 7.04
N ASP A 79 9.85 18.41 6.39
CA ASP A 79 9.16 19.64 6.82
C ASP A 79 7.64 19.46 7.00
N TRP A 80 7.08 18.42 6.37
CA TRP A 80 5.65 18.16 6.29
C TRP A 80 5.23 16.80 6.87
N SER A 81 6.15 15.97 7.40
CA SER A 81 5.82 14.67 8.02
C SER A 81 6.78 14.28 9.13
N VAL A 82 6.24 13.71 10.21
CA VAL A 82 7.04 12.92 11.14
C VAL A 82 7.38 11.58 10.48
N GLY A 83 8.68 11.28 10.39
CA GLY A 83 9.23 10.07 9.80
C GLY A 83 9.02 8.82 10.65
N LEU A 84 9.26 7.66 10.06
CA LEU A 84 9.09 6.37 10.74
C LEU A 84 10.08 6.19 11.90
N TYR A 85 11.29 6.73 11.83
CA TYR A 85 12.25 6.69 12.93
C TYR A 85 11.73 7.44 14.15
N GLU A 86 11.21 8.65 14.00
CA GLU A 86 10.67 9.37 15.15
C GLU A 86 9.45 8.66 15.72
N ARG A 87 8.50 8.23 14.87
CA ARG A 87 7.30 7.49 15.32
C ARG A 87 7.64 6.19 16.03
N PHE A 88 8.65 5.47 15.55
CA PHE A 88 9.16 4.27 16.20
C PHE A 88 9.79 4.58 17.56
N ASN A 89 10.60 5.64 17.66
CA ASN A 89 11.19 6.06 18.93
C ASN A 89 10.16 6.61 19.92
N GLN A 90 9.04 7.17 19.45
CA GLN A 90 7.92 7.63 20.28
C GLN A 90 7.17 6.48 20.99
N LEU A 91 7.38 5.22 20.60
CA LEU A 91 6.87 4.05 21.36
C LEU A 91 7.37 4.04 22.81
N LYS A 92 8.53 4.67 23.08
CA LYS A 92 9.06 4.85 24.43
C LYS A 92 8.18 5.76 25.30
N ASN A 93 7.31 6.59 24.71
CA ASN A 93 6.35 7.39 25.46
C ASN A 93 5.24 6.51 26.07
N LEU A 94 4.92 5.39 25.41
CA LEU A 94 3.94 4.40 25.89
C LEU A 94 4.58 3.40 26.86
N ASN A 95 5.82 3.01 26.59
CA ASN A 95 6.62 2.18 27.49
C ASN A 95 8.03 2.78 27.68
N PRO A 96 8.25 3.58 28.74
CA PRO A 96 9.55 4.21 29.00
C PRO A 96 10.71 3.22 29.25
N ALA A 97 10.40 1.95 29.53
CA ALA A 97 11.41 0.90 29.69
C ALA A 97 11.85 0.27 28.35
N LEU A 98 11.09 0.49 27.27
CA LEU A 98 11.43 0.00 25.93
C LEU A 98 12.74 0.62 25.44
N LYS A 99 13.60 -0.21 24.86
CA LYS A 99 14.77 0.24 24.10
C LYS A 99 14.53 0.13 22.61
N THR A 100 14.85 1.18 21.87
CA THR A 100 14.72 1.22 20.41
C THR A 100 16.11 1.22 19.76
N LEU A 101 16.41 0.23 18.94
CA LEU A 101 17.66 0.14 18.19
C LEU A 101 17.39 0.29 16.70
N LEU A 102 18.39 0.78 15.98
CA LEU A 102 18.39 0.81 14.51
C LEU A 102 19.28 -0.33 14.01
N ALA A 103 18.76 -1.21 13.15
CA ALA A 103 19.58 -2.20 12.48
C ALA A 103 20.13 -1.65 11.16
N VAL A 104 21.38 -1.96 10.85
CA VAL A 104 22.00 -1.70 9.55
C VAL A 104 22.42 -3.03 8.94
N GLY A 105 22.11 -3.22 7.65
CA GLY A 105 22.47 -4.43 6.92
C GLY A 105 21.28 -5.23 6.41
N GLY A 106 21.26 -6.51 6.77
CA GLY A 106 20.30 -7.50 6.30
C GLY A 106 20.68 -8.12 4.95
N TRP A 107 20.07 -9.28 4.68
CA TRP A 107 20.35 -10.15 3.54
C TRP A 107 20.58 -9.43 2.20
N ASN A 108 19.72 -8.48 1.83
CA ASN A 108 19.71 -7.82 0.53
C ASN A 108 20.81 -6.76 0.35
N MET A 109 21.42 -6.26 1.43
CA MET A 109 22.50 -5.27 1.30
C MET A 109 23.82 -5.91 0.82
N GLY A 110 23.98 -7.22 1.02
CA GLY A 110 25.23 -7.92 0.73
C GLY A 110 26.36 -7.54 1.69
N SER A 111 27.55 -8.09 1.46
CA SER A 111 28.69 -7.90 2.36
C SER A 111 29.60 -6.73 1.99
N GLU A 112 29.59 -6.28 0.74
CA GLU A 112 30.55 -5.31 0.21
C GLU A 112 30.57 -3.96 0.95
N PRO A 113 29.42 -3.34 1.30
CA PRO A 113 29.42 -2.10 2.08
C PRO A 113 30.07 -2.25 3.47
N PHE A 114 29.88 -3.39 4.13
CA PHE A 114 30.54 -3.66 5.41
C PHE A 114 32.05 -3.90 5.24
N THR A 115 32.46 -4.61 4.19
CA THR A 115 33.87 -4.79 3.83
C THR A 115 34.56 -3.42 3.70
N GLN A 116 33.94 -2.47 2.98
CA GLN A 116 34.48 -1.12 2.80
C GLN A 116 34.71 -0.40 4.14
N ILE A 117 33.74 -0.48 5.07
CA ILE A 117 33.86 0.12 6.41
C ILE A 117 35.04 -0.46 7.18
N VAL A 118 35.19 -1.79 7.18
CA VAL A 118 36.20 -2.44 8.03
C VAL A 118 37.60 -2.48 7.41
N GLN A 119 37.73 -2.20 6.11
CA GLN A 119 38.96 -2.30 5.33
C GLN A 119 40.11 -1.46 5.87
N SER A 120 39.84 -0.29 6.46
CA SER A 120 40.87 0.62 6.97
C SER A 120 40.50 1.25 8.33
N PRO A 121 41.50 1.62 9.17
CA PRO A 121 41.23 2.33 10.41
C PRO A 121 40.52 3.68 10.22
N SER A 122 40.75 4.38 9.10
CA SER A 122 40.06 5.64 8.80
C SER A 122 38.58 5.43 8.54
N ASN A 123 38.22 4.41 7.74
CA ASN A 123 36.82 4.12 7.41
C ASN A 123 36.05 3.68 8.65
N ARG A 124 36.65 2.83 9.50
CA ARG A 124 36.06 2.45 10.79
C ARG A 124 35.81 3.66 11.67
N ARG A 125 36.78 4.57 11.82
CA ARG A 125 36.63 5.78 12.64
C ARG A 125 35.54 6.70 12.11
N GLU A 126 35.47 6.86 10.79
CA GLU A 126 34.43 7.65 10.14
C GLU A 126 33.05 7.05 10.41
N PHE A 127 32.86 5.76 10.14
CA PHE A 127 31.60 5.06 10.41
C PHE A 127 31.19 5.13 11.88
N ILE A 128 32.14 4.88 12.80
CA ILE A 128 31.88 4.97 14.24
C ILE A 128 31.38 6.36 14.62
N THR A 129 32.07 7.41 14.17
CA THR A 129 31.72 8.80 14.49
C THR A 129 30.35 9.17 13.93
N GLN A 130 30.10 8.85 12.66
CA GLN A 130 28.84 9.14 11.99
C GLN A 130 27.68 8.32 12.57
N SER A 131 27.91 7.08 12.99
CA SER A 131 26.87 6.26 13.61
C SER A 131 26.36 6.87 14.92
N ILE A 132 27.27 7.40 15.75
CA ILE A 132 26.90 8.08 17.00
C ILE A 132 26.01 9.28 16.70
N GLU A 133 26.44 10.13 15.76
CA GLU A 133 25.69 11.32 15.38
C GLU A 133 24.30 10.95 14.83
N PHE A 134 24.24 10.01 13.89
CA PHE A 134 23.00 9.56 13.26
C PHE A 134 21.98 9.03 14.26
N LEU A 135 22.42 8.16 15.18
CA LEU A 135 21.56 7.54 16.20
C LEU A 135 21.05 8.56 17.22
N ARG A 136 21.94 9.47 17.67
CA ARG A 136 21.58 10.49 18.66
C ARG A 136 20.61 11.52 18.09
N GLN A 137 20.77 11.93 16.83
CA GLN A 137 19.84 12.84 16.16
C GLN A 137 18.43 12.27 16.06
N ARG A 138 18.31 10.94 15.92
CA ARG A 138 17.02 10.22 15.77
C ARG A 138 16.51 9.56 17.05
N ASN A 139 17.16 9.85 18.19
CA ASN A 139 16.78 9.36 19.52
C ASN A 139 16.77 7.82 19.68
N PHE A 140 17.61 7.10 18.92
CA PHE A 140 17.81 5.66 19.11
C PHE A 140 18.66 5.37 20.35
N ASP A 141 18.40 4.24 21.00
CA ASP A 141 19.13 3.73 22.16
C ASP A 141 20.33 2.85 21.77
N GLY A 142 20.51 2.50 20.50
CA GLY A 142 21.64 1.69 20.05
C GLY A 142 21.60 1.29 18.58
N LEU A 143 22.66 0.58 18.16
CA LEU A 143 22.86 0.04 16.82
C LEU A 143 22.88 -1.48 16.86
N ASP A 144 22.22 -2.11 15.90
CA ASP A 144 22.30 -3.53 15.62
C ASP A 144 23.01 -3.76 14.28
N LEU A 145 24.07 -4.56 14.28
CA LEU A 145 24.84 -4.91 13.09
C LEU A 145 24.32 -6.22 12.50
N ASP A 146 23.72 -6.15 11.32
CA ASP A 146 23.22 -7.32 10.59
C ASP A 146 24.05 -7.55 9.33
N TRP A 147 25.33 -7.89 9.53
CA TRP A 147 26.23 -8.25 8.43
C TRP A 147 26.07 -9.74 8.10
N GLU A 148 25.46 -9.99 6.94
CA GLU A 148 25.24 -11.34 6.41
C GLU A 148 26.13 -11.66 5.19
N TYR A 149 27.31 -12.25 5.29
CA TYR A 149 28.09 -12.50 6.51
C TYR A 149 29.56 -12.12 6.25
N PRO A 150 30.33 -11.68 7.26
CA PRO A 150 31.77 -11.47 7.13
C PRO A 150 32.45 -12.75 6.61
N ALA A 151 33.49 -12.62 5.77
CA ALA A 151 34.19 -13.74 5.13
C ALA A 151 33.33 -14.64 4.21
N ASN A 152 32.08 -14.28 3.96
CA ASN A 152 31.15 -15.00 3.09
C ASN A 152 30.42 -14.01 2.15
N ARG A 153 29.69 -14.54 1.16
CA ARG A 153 28.87 -13.74 0.22
C ARG A 153 29.65 -12.58 -0.43
N GLY A 154 30.88 -12.83 -0.86
CA GLY A 154 31.76 -11.84 -1.48
C GLY A 154 32.65 -11.04 -0.50
N SER A 155 32.50 -11.22 0.81
CA SER A 155 33.45 -10.66 1.79
C SER A 155 34.72 -11.50 1.88
N PRO A 156 35.92 -10.87 1.86
CA PRO A 156 37.19 -11.58 1.98
C PRO A 156 37.41 -12.20 3.37
N PRO A 157 38.19 -13.30 3.49
CA PRO A 157 38.39 -14.00 4.77
C PRO A 157 38.92 -13.13 5.92
N GLN A 158 39.70 -12.09 5.62
CA GLN A 158 40.26 -11.18 6.62
C GLN A 158 39.17 -10.36 7.35
N ASP A 159 37.97 -10.24 6.78
CA ASP A 159 36.89 -9.49 7.39
C ASP A 159 36.33 -10.15 8.65
N ARG A 160 36.55 -11.47 8.85
CA ARG A 160 36.32 -12.13 10.14
C ARG A 160 37.02 -11.40 11.28
N ASP A 161 38.30 -11.09 11.10
CA ASP A 161 39.11 -10.42 12.11
C ASP A 161 38.85 -8.91 12.12
N ARG A 162 38.56 -8.31 10.97
CA ARG A 162 38.26 -6.86 10.89
C ARG A 162 36.89 -6.49 11.45
N PHE A 163 35.91 -7.38 11.39
CA PHE A 163 34.62 -7.20 12.05
C PHE A 163 34.80 -7.06 13.57
N THR A 164 35.70 -7.86 14.14
CA THR A 164 36.09 -7.76 15.56
C THR A 164 36.84 -6.46 15.89
N ALA A 165 37.48 -5.84 14.91
CA ALA A 165 38.23 -4.59 15.08
C ALA A 165 37.37 -3.31 14.99
N LEU A 166 36.03 -3.43 14.97
CA LEU A 166 35.12 -2.30 15.06
C LEU A 166 35.02 -1.81 16.52
N GLU A 167 35.74 -0.74 16.82
CA GLU A 167 35.87 -0.10 18.15
C GLU A 167 34.60 0.68 18.59
N LEU A 168 33.40 0.21 18.19
CA LEU A 168 32.12 0.86 18.45
C LEU A 168 31.80 0.94 19.95
N LYS A 169 32.04 -0.14 20.71
CA LYS A 169 31.74 -0.19 22.15
C LYS A 169 32.53 0.87 22.91
N GLU A 170 33.85 0.92 22.71
CA GLU A 170 34.74 1.89 23.35
C GLU A 170 34.34 3.32 22.99
N ALA A 171 34.00 3.57 21.71
CA ALA A 171 33.54 4.88 21.26
C ALA A 171 32.20 5.28 21.89
N TYR A 172 31.26 4.34 22.03
CA TYR A 172 29.97 4.59 22.69
C TYR A 172 30.14 4.84 24.19
N GLU A 173 31.03 4.10 24.87
CA GLU A 173 31.41 4.35 26.28
C GLU A 173 32.05 5.74 26.47
N ALA A 174 32.96 6.11 25.57
CA ALA A 174 33.62 7.42 25.60
C ALA A 174 32.63 8.57 25.35
N GLU A 175 31.71 8.42 24.39
CA GLU A 175 30.67 9.42 24.12
C GLU A 175 29.75 9.59 25.30
N ALA A 176 29.26 8.49 25.89
CA ALA A 176 28.38 8.53 27.06
C ALA A 176 29.03 9.26 28.24
N LYS A 177 30.32 8.97 28.52
CA LYS A 177 31.08 9.65 29.57
C LYS A 177 31.24 11.15 29.27
N ARG A 178 31.43 11.52 28.01
CA ARG A 178 31.63 12.91 27.57
C ARG A 178 30.34 13.74 27.61
N THR A 179 29.21 13.16 27.20
CA THR A 179 27.93 13.90 27.06
C THR A 179 26.99 13.74 28.24
N GLY A 180 27.24 12.77 29.12
CA GLY A 180 26.35 12.42 30.24
C GLY A 180 25.10 11.66 29.80
N LYS A 181 24.94 11.34 28.51
CA LYS A 181 23.81 10.55 27.99
C LYS A 181 24.01 9.06 28.30
N PRO A 182 22.92 8.27 28.40
CA PRO A 182 23.02 6.81 28.50
C PRO A 182 23.80 6.23 27.32
N ARG A 183 24.70 5.27 27.56
CA ARG A 183 25.49 4.62 26.51
C ARG A 183 24.58 3.98 25.46
N LEU A 184 24.91 4.20 24.18
CA LEU A 184 24.29 3.48 23.07
C LEU A 184 24.58 1.97 23.18
N LEU A 185 23.54 1.16 22.99
CA LEU A 185 23.67 -0.29 22.92
C LEU A 185 24.32 -0.70 21.59
N LEU A 186 25.08 -1.79 21.62
CA LEU A 186 25.67 -2.40 20.43
C LEU A 186 25.31 -3.88 20.38
N THR A 187 24.58 -4.29 19.36
CA THR A 187 24.13 -5.67 19.18
C THR A 187 24.45 -6.14 17.77
N ALA A 188 24.33 -7.45 17.52
CA ALA A 188 24.46 -7.99 16.18
C ALA A 188 23.53 -9.17 15.96
N ALA A 189 22.99 -9.28 14.75
CA ALA A 189 22.35 -10.49 14.25
C ALA A 189 23.42 -11.41 13.63
N VAL A 190 23.41 -12.68 14.02
CA VAL A 190 24.49 -13.63 13.67
C VAL A 190 23.97 -14.97 13.18
N ALA A 191 24.76 -15.63 12.33
CA ALA A 191 24.38 -16.90 11.70
C ALA A 191 24.27 -18.08 12.68
N ALA A 192 23.38 -19.02 12.37
CA ALA A 192 23.22 -20.28 13.08
C ALA A 192 23.96 -21.47 12.45
N GLY A 193 24.26 -21.41 11.14
CA GLY A 193 24.94 -22.49 10.43
C GLY A 193 26.41 -22.65 10.84
N LYS A 194 26.83 -23.86 11.19
CA LYS A 194 28.18 -24.16 11.69
C LYS A 194 29.29 -23.61 10.79
N SER A 195 29.18 -23.83 9.48
CA SER A 195 30.17 -23.40 8.49
C SER A 195 30.37 -21.88 8.54
N THR A 196 29.27 -21.12 8.46
CA THR A 196 29.28 -19.65 8.56
C THR A 196 29.81 -19.18 9.90
N ILE A 197 29.44 -19.83 11.01
CA ILE A 197 29.96 -19.47 12.34
C ILE A 197 31.50 -19.58 12.38
N ASP A 198 32.04 -20.67 11.82
CA ASP A 198 33.48 -20.92 11.81
C ASP A 198 34.25 -19.94 10.92
N THR A 199 33.67 -19.54 9.78
CA THR A 199 34.33 -18.65 8.82
C THR A 199 34.14 -17.16 9.12
N ALA A 200 33.00 -16.76 9.66
CA ALA A 200 32.62 -15.35 9.76
C ALA A 200 33.03 -14.67 11.07
N TYR A 201 33.19 -15.43 12.17
CA TYR A 201 33.27 -14.83 13.50
C TYR A 201 34.47 -15.29 14.35
N ASP A 202 35.06 -14.36 15.08
CA ASP A 202 35.70 -14.64 16.36
C ASP A 202 34.66 -14.46 17.46
N VAL A 203 33.91 -15.52 17.75
CA VAL A 203 32.76 -15.50 18.67
C VAL A 203 33.11 -14.95 20.04
N LYS A 204 34.24 -15.35 20.62
CA LYS A 204 34.66 -14.89 21.94
C LYS A 204 34.96 -13.40 21.94
N ALA A 205 35.61 -12.91 20.89
CA ALA A 205 35.97 -11.51 20.78
C ALA A 205 34.75 -10.62 20.55
N ILE A 206 33.86 -10.96 19.60
CA ILE A 206 32.64 -10.16 19.39
C ILE A 206 31.69 -10.21 20.60
N ALA A 207 31.60 -11.34 21.31
CA ALA A 207 30.76 -11.46 22.50
C ALA A 207 31.24 -10.60 23.68
N ARG A 208 32.53 -10.23 23.71
CA ARG A 208 33.07 -9.26 24.67
C ARG A 208 32.46 -7.89 24.43
N ASP A 209 32.33 -7.49 23.17
CA ASP A 209 32.04 -6.11 22.78
C ASP A 209 30.54 -5.86 22.52
N LEU A 210 29.78 -6.89 22.19
CA LEU A 210 28.33 -6.79 22.04
C LEU A 210 27.62 -6.81 23.39
N ASP A 211 26.57 -6.00 23.54
CA ASP A 211 25.66 -6.01 24.69
C ASP A 211 24.87 -7.32 24.76
N PHE A 212 24.38 -7.77 23.60
CA PHE A 212 23.82 -9.09 23.39
C PHE A 212 23.88 -9.47 21.90
N ILE A 213 23.70 -10.75 21.62
CA ILE A 213 23.83 -11.38 20.30
C ILE A 213 22.47 -11.97 19.92
N ASN A 214 21.94 -11.55 18.77
CA ASN A 214 20.70 -12.08 18.21
C ASN A 214 21.02 -13.26 17.28
N LEU A 215 20.88 -14.50 17.77
CA LEU A 215 21.17 -15.70 17.00
C LEU A 215 20.03 -16.01 16.03
N MET A 216 20.28 -15.93 14.72
CA MET A 216 19.27 -16.19 13.68
C MET A 216 19.06 -17.69 13.45
N SER A 217 18.48 -18.39 14.45
CA SER A 217 18.15 -19.82 14.42
C SER A 217 16.86 -20.13 13.64
N TYR A 218 16.73 -19.52 12.46
CA TYR A 218 15.67 -19.72 11.47
C TYR A 218 16.32 -19.66 10.07
N ASP A 219 15.54 -19.90 9.02
CA ASP A 219 16.06 -20.14 7.65
C ASP A 219 17.07 -21.29 7.59
N LEU A 220 16.89 -22.29 8.45
CA LEU A 220 17.77 -23.46 8.50
C LEU A 220 17.49 -24.43 7.36
N HIS A 221 16.24 -24.45 6.88
CA HIS A 221 15.82 -25.15 5.67
C HIS A 221 14.86 -24.27 4.87
N GLY A 222 14.88 -24.42 3.54
CA GLY A 222 14.04 -23.63 2.65
C GLY A 222 14.09 -24.10 1.20
N ALA A 223 13.40 -23.36 0.33
CA ALA A 223 13.15 -23.74 -1.06
C ALA A 223 14.40 -23.91 -1.95
N TRP A 224 15.58 -23.54 -1.45
CA TRP A 224 16.87 -23.83 -2.07
C TRP A 224 17.22 -25.34 -2.02
N GLU A 225 16.57 -26.11 -1.16
CA GLU A 225 16.73 -27.55 -1.04
C GLU A 225 15.79 -28.34 -1.98
N LYS A 226 16.12 -29.61 -2.22
CA LYS A 226 15.28 -30.54 -3.00
C LYS A 226 14.30 -31.35 -2.17
N THR A 227 14.26 -31.10 -0.87
CA THR A 227 13.38 -31.79 0.08
C THR A 227 12.81 -30.80 1.08
N THR A 228 11.60 -31.07 1.58
CA THR A 228 10.96 -30.21 2.60
C THR A 228 11.71 -30.27 3.93
N GLY A 229 11.94 -29.12 4.55
CA GLY A 229 12.55 -29.00 5.88
C GLY A 229 11.92 -27.87 6.70
N PHE A 230 12.14 -27.89 8.01
CA PHE A 230 11.58 -26.87 8.91
C PHE A 230 12.39 -25.57 8.85
N ASN A 231 11.70 -24.43 8.88
CA ASN A 231 12.33 -23.11 8.97
C ASN A 231 13.30 -23.01 10.18
N SER A 232 12.89 -23.53 11.34
CA SER A 232 13.52 -23.27 12.63
C SER A 232 13.41 -24.49 13.59
N PRO A 233 13.83 -25.71 13.22
CA PRO A 233 13.69 -26.87 14.10
C PRO A 233 14.43 -26.68 15.45
N LEU A 234 13.84 -27.14 16.56
CA LEU A 234 14.49 -27.07 17.88
C LEU A 234 15.62 -28.10 18.01
N TYR A 235 15.38 -29.34 17.58
CA TYR A 235 16.31 -30.45 17.64
C TYR A 235 16.40 -31.17 16.29
N PRO A 236 17.47 -31.93 16.02
CA PRO A 236 17.57 -32.78 14.84
C PRO A 236 16.84 -34.11 15.04
N ARG A 237 16.49 -34.79 13.93
CA ARG A 237 16.04 -36.19 13.97
C ARG A 237 17.20 -37.15 14.23
N LYS A 238 16.85 -38.34 14.75
CA LYS A 238 17.85 -39.40 15.00
C LYS A 238 18.58 -39.86 13.73
N ASP A 239 17.88 -39.90 12.60
CA ASP A 239 18.38 -40.38 11.32
C ASP A 239 19.15 -39.34 10.51
N GLU A 240 19.05 -38.05 10.85
CA GLU A 240 19.83 -36.98 10.21
C GLU A 240 21.35 -37.16 10.39
N LYS A 241 22.08 -36.87 9.31
CA LYS A 241 23.53 -37.06 9.15
C LYS A 241 24.17 -35.79 8.61
N GLY A 242 25.50 -35.70 8.73
CA GLY A 242 26.27 -34.60 8.15
C GLY A 242 25.82 -33.23 8.67
N ASP A 243 25.75 -32.26 7.75
CA ASP A 243 25.43 -30.88 8.06
C ASP A 243 23.98 -30.69 8.53
N ASP A 244 23.03 -31.47 8.00
CA ASP A 244 21.61 -31.42 8.39
C ASP A 244 21.42 -31.63 9.90
N ARG A 245 22.23 -32.51 10.51
CA ARG A 245 22.19 -32.76 11.96
C ARG A 245 22.58 -31.53 12.80
N THR A 246 23.22 -30.54 12.18
CA THR A 246 23.67 -29.28 12.82
C THR A 246 22.73 -28.11 12.56
N LEU A 247 21.79 -28.24 11.61
CA LEU A 247 20.85 -27.18 11.22
C LEU A 247 19.61 -27.15 12.14
N ASN A 248 19.85 -26.92 13.43
CA ASN A 248 18.79 -26.74 14.43
C ASN A 248 19.21 -25.75 15.52
N LEU A 249 18.21 -25.22 16.22
CA LEU A 249 18.38 -24.22 17.28
C LEU A 249 19.29 -24.73 18.41
N ASP A 250 19.09 -25.96 18.88
CA ASP A 250 19.89 -26.52 19.98
C ASP A 250 21.39 -26.59 19.66
N PHE A 251 21.73 -27.10 18.47
CA PHE A 251 23.10 -27.17 18.01
C PHE A 251 23.70 -25.77 17.89
N ALA A 252 23.03 -24.86 17.17
CA ALA A 252 23.53 -23.51 16.93
C ALA A 252 23.83 -22.78 18.24
N ALA A 253 22.87 -22.79 19.19
CA ALA A 253 23.03 -22.14 20.48
C ALA A 253 24.18 -22.72 21.29
N LYS A 254 24.28 -24.05 21.39
CA LYS A 254 25.39 -24.73 22.09
C LYS A 254 26.73 -24.48 21.43
N TYR A 255 26.79 -24.40 20.10
CA TYR A 255 28.02 -24.17 19.37
C TYR A 255 28.55 -22.75 19.57
N TRP A 256 27.67 -21.74 19.58
CA TRP A 256 28.03 -20.37 19.96
C TRP A 256 28.59 -20.29 21.38
N VAL A 257 27.95 -20.98 22.34
CA VAL A 257 28.48 -21.06 23.72
C VAL A 257 29.84 -21.76 23.76
N GLN A 258 30.00 -22.88 23.05
CA GLN A 258 31.26 -23.62 22.95
C GLN A 258 32.38 -22.74 22.39
N LYS A 259 32.07 -21.85 21.44
CA LYS A 259 33.01 -20.90 20.83
C LYS A 259 33.29 -19.67 21.68
N GLY A 260 32.62 -19.53 22.84
CA GLY A 260 32.93 -18.53 23.86
C GLY A 260 31.87 -17.46 24.07
N ALA A 261 30.68 -17.57 23.48
CA ALA A 261 29.59 -16.64 23.75
C ALA A 261 28.99 -16.88 25.16
N PRO A 262 28.88 -15.85 26.02
CA PRO A 262 28.16 -15.97 27.29
C PRO A 262 26.68 -16.24 27.06
N LYS A 263 26.11 -17.21 27.78
CA LYS A 263 24.71 -17.64 27.61
C LYS A 263 23.71 -16.50 27.83
N GLU A 264 23.98 -15.67 28.83
CA GLU A 264 23.18 -14.50 29.21
C GLU A 264 23.17 -13.37 28.17
N LYS A 265 24.14 -13.38 27.26
CA LYS A 265 24.21 -12.47 26.10
C LYS A 265 23.60 -13.06 24.83
N LEU A 266 23.39 -14.37 24.76
CA LEU A 266 22.85 -15.02 23.58
C LEU A 266 21.32 -15.01 23.61
N ILE A 267 20.71 -14.32 22.65
CA ILE A 267 19.26 -14.16 22.47
C ILE A 267 18.84 -15.05 21.31
N ILE A 268 17.95 -16.01 21.58
CA ILE A 268 17.61 -17.08 20.63
C ILE A 268 16.53 -16.61 19.65
N GLY A 269 16.85 -16.65 18.35
CA GLY A 269 15.96 -16.21 17.28
C GLY A 269 14.85 -17.19 16.95
N MET A 270 13.65 -16.64 16.77
CA MET A 270 12.41 -17.35 16.46
C MET A 270 11.73 -16.69 15.26
N GLY A 271 11.50 -17.45 14.20
CA GLY A 271 10.81 -16.95 13.00
C GLY A 271 9.30 -16.92 13.22
N LEU A 272 8.65 -15.76 13.06
CA LEU A 272 7.18 -15.63 13.08
C LEU A 272 6.56 -15.91 11.70
N TYR A 273 7.20 -16.79 10.94
CA TYR A 273 6.86 -17.15 9.56
C TYR A 273 7.29 -18.60 9.29
N GLY A 274 6.89 -19.13 8.14
CA GLY A 274 7.31 -20.43 7.66
C GLY A 274 8.01 -20.36 6.30
N ARG A 275 8.89 -21.33 6.07
CA ARG A 275 9.48 -21.60 4.75
C ARG A 275 8.64 -22.65 4.04
N SER A 276 8.35 -22.39 2.77
CA SER A 276 7.39 -23.18 2.00
C SER A 276 7.98 -23.81 0.75
N PHE A 277 7.39 -24.94 0.37
CA PHE A 277 7.82 -25.82 -0.69
C PHE A 277 6.62 -26.23 -1.53
N THR A 278 6.87 -26.41 -2.83
CA THR A 278 5.97 -27.16 -3.70
C THR A 278 6.44 -28.61 -3.74
N LEU A 279 5.60 -29.55 -3.28
CA LEU A 279 5.88 -30.99 -3.28
C LEU A 279 5.98 -31.53 -4.71
N ALA A 280 6.99 -32.37 -4.97
CA ALA A 280 7.19 -33.07 -6.23
C ALA A 280 6.50 -34.45 -6.28
N SER A 281 5.95 -34.91 -5.16
CA SER A 281 5.22 -36.17 -5.06
C SER A 281 4.03 -36.05 -4.11
N THR A 282 3.29 -37.15 -3.91
CA THR A 282 2.21 -37.25 -2.93
C THR A 282 2.71 -37.42 -1.49
N THR A 283 4.03 -37.54 -1.28
CA THR A 283 4.63 -37.62 0.06
C THR A 283 4.59 -36.24 0.71
N THR A 284 4.10 -36.15 1.94
CA THR A 284 3.86 -34.86 2.65
C THR A 284 4.65 -34.72 3.95
N GLY A 285 5.44 -35.74 4.32
CA GLY A 285 6.28 -35.72 5.51
C GLY A 285 7.49 -34.81 5.37
N VAL A 286 8.22 -34.61 6.48
CA VAL A 286 9.53 -33.94 6.46
C VAL A 286 10.51 -34.77 5.64
N GLY A 287 11.36 -34.12 4.84
CA GLY A 287 12.20 -34.77 3.84
C GLY A 287 11.46 -35.21 2.56
N ALA A 288 10.19 -34.83 2.36
CA ALA A 288 9.49 -35.12 1.12
C ALA A 288 10.15 -34.42 -0.08
N PRO A 289 10.21 -35.05 -1.27
CA PRO A 289 10.74 -34.42 -2.48
C PRO A 289 10.01 -33.11 -2.80
N ALA A 290 10.77 -32.04 -3.04
CA ALA A 290 10.28 -30.71 -3.38
C ALA A 290 10.69 -30.33 -4.81
N ALA A 291 9.73 -29.80 -5.57
CA ALA A 291 9.94 -29.26 -6.92
C ALA A 291 10.56 -27.86 -6.88
N GLY A 292 10.43 -27.14 -5.76
CA GLY A 292 10.95 -25.81 -5.54
C GLY A 292 10.16 -25.05 -4.49
N ALA A 293 10.18 -23.74 -4.58
CA ALA A 293 9.49 -22.84 -3.65
C ALA A 293 7.97 -23.08 -3.63
N GLY A 294 7.38 -22.94 -2.44
CA GLY A 294 5.93 -22.82 -2.31
C GLY A 294 5.42 -21.55 -2.96
N ASN A 295 4.13 -21.53 -3.30
CA ASN A 295 3.49 -20.38 -3.93
C ASN A 295 3.60 -19.13 -3.04
N SER A 296 3.78 -17.98 -3.68
CA SER A 296 3.82 -16.69 -2.99
C SER A 296 2.55 -16.45 -2.17
N GLY A 297 2.74 -16.00 -0.93
CA GLY A 297 1.65 -15.54 -0.08
C GLY A 297 0.93 -14.32 -0.66
N VAL A 298 -0.34 -14.13 -0.29
CA VAL A 298 -1.16 -12.98 -0.76
C VAL A 298 -0.62 -11.65 -0.25
N TYR A 299 0.02 -11.66 0.92
CA TYR A 299 0.49 -10.49 1.64
C TYR A 299 2.02 -10.38 1.61
N THR A 300 2.75 -11.47 1.88
CA THR A 300 4.22 -11.47 1.79
C THR A 300 4.68 -11.34 0.35
N ARG A 301 3.92 -11.92 -0.59
CA ARG A 301 4.19 -11.93 -2.04
C ARG A 301 5.54 -12.53 -2.43
N GLU A 302 6.12 -13.33 -1.53
CA GLU A 302 7.41 -14.00 -1.72
C GLU A 302 7.19 -15.51 -1.83
N ALA A 303 7.69 -16.11 -2.91
CA ALA A 303 7.62 -17.56 -3.09
C ALA A 303 8.54 -18.24 -2.08
N GLY A 304 8.09 -19.35 -1.49
CA GLY A 304 8.86 -20.07 -0.49
C GLY A 304 8.84 -19.45 0.92
N PHE A 305 8.02 -18.41 1.13
CA PHE A 305 7.96 -17.67 2.39
C PHE A 305 6.52 -17.25 2.73
N ASN A 306 6.02 -17.68 3.89
CA ASN A 306 4.66 -17.38 4.32
C ASN A 306 4.64 -16.84 5.76
N SER A 307 3.97 -15.72 5.96
CA SER A 307 3.67 -15.18 7.29
C SER A 307 2.76 -16.11 8.10
N TYR A 308 2.74 -15.96 9.43
CA TYR A 308 1.89 -16.79 10.29
C TYR A 308 0.40 -16.68 9.94
N TYR A 309 -0.07 -15.47 9.64
CA TYR A 309 -1.45 -15.25 9.23
C TYR A 309 -1.79 -15.85 7.85
N GLU A 310 -0.82 -16.00 6.94
CA GLU A 310 -1.01 -16.76 5.69
C GLU A 310 -1.07 -18.26 5.92
N ILE A 311 -0.29 -18.76 6.88
CA ILE A 311 -0.35 -20.15 7.32
C ILE A 311 -1.71 -20.46 7.97
N CYS A 312 -2.25 -19.54 8.78
CA CYS A 312 -3.61 -19.64 9.30
C CYS A 312 -4.66 -19.69 8.18
N ASN A 313 -4.48 -18.90 7.11
CA ASN A 313 -5.35 -18.96 5.93
C ASN A 313 -5.27 -20.31 5.18
N MET A 314 -4.12 -20.99 5.22
CA MET A 314 -4.01 -22.34 4.68
C MET A 314 -4.74 -23.37 5.56
N LYS A 315 -4.73 -23.18 6.88
CA LYS A 315 -5.49 -24.00 7.84
C LYS A 315 -7.00 -23.83 7.65
N THR A 316 -7.50 -22.61 7.45
CA THR A 316 -8.94 -22.36 7.22
C THR A 316 -9.44 -22.94 5.90
N LYS A 317 -8.56 -23.12 4.91
CA LYS A 317 -8.85 -23.80 3.64
C LYS A 317 -8.80 -25.34 3.73
N GLY A 318 -8.67 -25.90 4.92
CA GLY A 318 -8.64 -27.35 5.13
C GLY A 318 -7.25 -27.97 4.98
N GLY A 319 -6.18 -27.19 5.09
CA GLY A 319 -4.82 -27.72 5.15
C GLY A 319 -4.61 -28.62 6.37
N THR A 320 -3.86 -29.70 6.19
CA THR A 320 -3.55 -30.66 7.25
C THR A 320 -2.34 -30.18 8.02
N VAL A 321 -2.51 -29.92 9.32
CA VAL A 321 -1.43 -29.57 10.24
C VAL A 321 -0.90 -30.85 10.89
N VAL A 322 0.42 -31.00 10.92
CA VAL A 322 1.12 -32.10 11.58
C VAL A 322 2.18 -31.53 12.50
N TYR A 323 2.17 -31.95 13.77
CA TYR A 323 3.23 -31.64 14.71
C TYR A 323 4.31 -32.72 14.62
N HIS A 324 5.57 -32.32 14.41
CA HIS A 324 6.67 -33.27 14.30
C HIS A 324 7.45 -33.35 15.63
N GLU A 325 7.20 -34.43 16.37
CA GLU A 325 7.72 -34.64 17.73
C GLU A 325 9.24 -34.48 17.85
N GLU A 326 10.05 -35.09 16.97
CA GLU A 326 11.52 -35.00 17.13
C GLU A 326 12.09 -33.59 16.87
N HIS A 327 11.44 -32.79 16.03
CA HIS A 327 11.90 -31.45 15.69
C HIS A 327 11.27 -30.37 16.58
N HIS A 328 10.19 -30.72 17.30
CA HIS A 328 9.35 -29.80 18.06
C HIS A 328 8.89 -28.60 17.22
N ALA A 329 8.37 -28.90 16.03
CA ALA A 329 7.87 -27.89 15.10
C ALA A 329 6.67 -28.43 14.28
N PRO A 330 5.68 -27.59 13.99
CA PRO A 330 4.58 -27.94 13.09
C PRO A 330 4.92 -27.70 11.61
N TYR A 331 4.33 -28.52 10.75
CA TYR A 331 4.17 -28.18 9.34
C TYR A 331 2.69 -28.26 8.94
N ILE A 332 2.35 -27.60 7.85
CA ILE A 332 1.04 -27.69 7.22
C ILE A 332 1.20 -28.04 5.75
N TYR A 333 0.28 -28.83 5.19
CA TYR A 333 0.21 -29.06 3.76
C TYR A 333 -1.24 -29.00 3.23
N LEU A 334 -1.38 -28.51 2.00
CA LEU A 334 -2.65 -28.37 1.29
C LEU A 334 -2.39 -28.58 -0.20
N GLY A 335 -2.91 -29.66 -0.76
CA GLY A 335 -2.53 -30.10 -2.10
C GLY A 335 -1.03 -30.38 -2.16
N ASN A 336 -0.33 -29.76 -3.11
CA ASN A 336 1.13 -29.87 -3.26
C ASN A 336 1.89 -28.74 -2.54
N GLN A 337 1.23 -27.91 -1.72
CA GLN A 337 1.89 -26.85 -0.97
C GLN A 337 2.20 -27.32 0.44
N TRP A 338 3.43 -27.09 0.90
CA TRP A 338 3.93 -27.52 2.21
C TRP A 338 4.63 -26.35 2.89
N VAL A 339 4.38 -26.11 4.17
CA VAL A 339 5.01 -25.02 4.94
C VAL A 339 5.47 -25.54 6.29
N GLY A 340 6.76 -25.42 6.59
CA GLY A 340 7.35 -25.68 7.90
C GLY A 340 7.47 -24.37 8.67
N TYR A 341 6.87 -24.29 9.85
CA TYR A 341 6.67 -23.03 10.57
C TYR A 341 6.70 -23.21 12.08
N ASP A 342 6.52 -22.11 12.82
CA ASP A 342 6.32 -22.10 14.27
C ASP A 342 4.90 -21.68 14.62
N ASP A 343 4.31 -22.33 15.64
CA ASP A 343 3.04 -21.92 16.25
C ASP A 343 3.21 -21.61 17.74
N GLN A 344 2.13 -21.27 18.43
CA GLN A 344 2.19 -20.97 19.87
C GLN A 344 2.75 -22.14 20.70
N THR A 345 2.58 -23.38 20.25
CA THR A 345 3.06 -24.57 20.97
C THR A 345 4.57 -24.69 20.82
N SER A 346 5.08 -24.71 19.59
CA SER A 346 6.53 -24.83 19.34
C SER A 346 7.30 -23.65 19.92
N LEU A 347 6.76 -22.43 19.86
CA LEU A 347 7.41 -21.26 20.47
C LEU A 347 7.45 -21.32 21.99
N ARG A 348 6.40 -21.83 22.66
CA ARG A 348 6.45 -22.06 24.12
C ARG A 348 7.52 -23.09 24.48
N GLU A 349 7.65 -24.15 23.70
CA GLU A 349 8.71 -25.16 23.92
C GLU A 349 10.11 -24.57 23.73
N LYS A 350 10.31 -23.73 22.71
CA LYS A 350 11.56 -23.00 22.49
C LYS A 350 11.85 -22.00 23.60
N VAL A 351 10.85 -21.32 24.15
CA VAL A 351 11.04 -20.46 25.33
C VAL A 351 11.39 -21.28 26.57
N ARG A 352 10.77 -22.45 26.79
CA ARG A 352 11.20 -23.35 27.87
C ARG A 352 12.64 -23.79 27.69
N TYR A 353 13.06 -24.10 26.46
CA TYR A 353 14.45 -24.39 26.13
C TYR A 353 15.38 -23.22 26.49
N VAL A 354 15.03 -21.99 26.11
CA VAL A 354 15.74 -20.75 26.49
C VAL A 354 15.91 -20.69 28.01
N LYS A 355 14.84 -20.95 28.75
CA LYS A 355 14.83 -20.87 30.22
C LYS A 355 15.69 -21.95 30.87
N GLN A 356 15.51 -23.21 30.44
CA GLN A 356 16.22 -24.38 30.98
C GLN A 356 17.73 -24.31 30.73
N ASN A 357 18.14 -23.69 29.62
CA ASN A 357 19.56 -23.55 29.27
C ASN A 357 20.19 -22.24 29.75
N ALA A 358 19.41 -21.37 30.41
CA ALA A 358 19.80 -20.06 30.94
C ALA A 358 20.28 -19.08 29.85
N PHE A 359 19.64 -19.09 28.69
CA PHE A 359 19.89 -18.11 27.64
C PHE A 359 19.25 -16.74 27.96
N GLY A 360 19.83 -15.67 27.40
CA GLY A 360 19.50 -14.28 27.76
C GLY A 360 18.11 -13.81 27.36
N GLY A 361 17.47 -14.47 26.40
CA GLY A 361 16.19 -14.02 25.85
C GLY A 361 15.74 -14.73 24.59
N ALA A 362 14.62 -14.25 24.06
CA ALA A 362 14.08 -14.62 22.76
C ALA A 362 14.11 -13.40 21.82
N MET A 363 14.49 -13.63 20.57
CA MET A 363 14.45 -12.65 19.48
C MET A 363 13.42 -13.13 18.46
N VAL A 364 12.66 -12.21 17.87
CA VAL A 364 11.68 -12.55 16.83
C VAL A 364 11.98 -11.83 15.52
N TRP A 365 11.99 -12.61 14.43
CA TRP A 365 11.93 -12.11 13.06
C TRP A 365 10.61 -12.55 12.42
N ALA A 366 9.65 -11.66 12.21
CA ALA A 366 9.59 -10.27 12.62
C ALA A 366 8.15 -9.93 13.01
N LEU A 367 7.94 -8.86 13.79
CA LEU A 367 6.61 -8.45 14.26
C LEU A 367 5.52 -8.41 13.17
N PRO A 368 5.80 -7.89 11.95
CA PRO A 368 4.80 -7.83 10.90
C PRO A 368 4.36 -9.18 10.34
N LEU A 369 5.03 -10.28 10.69
CA LEU A 369 4.75 -11.64 10.21
C LEU A 369 3.85 -12.43 11.16
N ASP A 370 3.69 -11.96 12.40
CA ASP A 370 2.67 -12.46 13.32
C ASP A 370 1.26 -12.05 12.85
N ASP A 371 0.21 -12.65 13.41
CA ASP A 371 -1.17 -12.15 13.25
C ASP A 371 -1.39 -10.94 14.18
N PHE A 372 -0.67 -9.86 13.90
CA PHE A 372 -0.56 -8.69 14.78
C PHE A 372 -1.88 -7.95 15.02
N LYS A 373 -2.88 -8.12 14.14
CA LYS A 373 -4.24 -7.58 14.32
C LYS A 373 -5.20 -8.61 14.93
N GLY A 374 -4.88 -9.89 14.83
CA GLY A 374 -5.71 -10.99 15.33
C GLY A 374 -6.89 -11.33 14.42
N ASP A 375 -6.85 -10.95 13.14
CA ASP A 375 -7.96 -11.09 12.19
C ASP A 375 -7.89 -12.35 11.31
N HIS A 376 -6.83 -13.16 11.39
CA HIS A 376 -6.66 -14.37 10.54
C HIS A 376 -6.68 -15.69 11.32
N CYS A 377 -6.07 -15.72 12.50
CA CYS A 377 -5.83 -16.94 13.25
C CYS A 377 -6.89 -17.23 14.32
N ASN A 378 -7.77 -16.26 14.63
CA ASN A 378 -8.72 -16.31 15.76
C ASN A 378 -8.03 -16.57 17.11
N GLN A 379 -6.84 -15.99 17.31
CA GLN A 379 -6.01 -16.18 18.50
C GLN A 379 -5.71 -14.87 19.24
N GLY A 380 -6.40 -13.78 18.88
CA GLY A 380 -6.09 -12.43 19.36
C GLY A 380 -4.91 -11.79 18.62
N PRO A 381 -4.61 -10.51 18.88
CA PRO A 381 -3.48 -9.82 18.27
C PRO A 381 -2.15 -10.36 18.79
N PHE A 382 -1.16 -10.43 17.91
CA PHE A 382 0.20 -10.91 18.23
C PHE A 382 0.21 -12.28 18.95
N PRO A 383 -0.49 -13.31 18.43
CA PRO A 383 -0.66 -14.56 19.16
C PRO A 383 0.67 -15.28 19.42
N LEU A 384 1.62 -15.24 18.48
CA LEU A 384 2.92 -15.87 18.66
C LEU A 384 3.77 -15.12 19.68
N LEU A 385 3.87 -13.80 19.57
CA LEU A 385 4.62 -12.98 20.50
C LEU A 385 4.02 -12.98 21.91
N THR A 386 2.69 -13.05 22.01
CA THR A 386 1.98 -13.21 23.29
C THR A 386 2.33 -14.54 23.94
N ALA A 387 2.39 -15.63 23.17
CA ALA A 387 2.80 -16.94 23.69
C ALA A 387 4.25 -16.91 24.22
N ILE A 388 5.15 -16.23 23.51
CA ILE A 388 6.54 -16.02 23.96
C ILE A 388 6.58 -15.25 25.29
N ASN A 389 5.90 -14.10 25.38
CA ASN A 389 5.91 -13.27 26.58
C ASN A 389 5.34 -13.99 27.80
N GLN A 390 4.23 -14.70 27.64
CA GLN A 390 3.60 -15.48 28.71
C GLN A 390 4.53 -16.57 29.24
N GLU A 391 5.22 -17.30 28.36
CA GLU A 391 6.14 -18.37 28.76
C GLU A 391 7.44 -17.82 29.40
N CYS A 392 7.88 -16.62 28.97
CA CYS A 392 8.92 -15.87 29.64
C CYS A 392 8.50 -15.30 31.00
N GLY A 393 7.25 -15.49 31.44
CA GLY A 393 6.74 -15.01 32.74
C GLY A 393 6.53 -13.50 32.79
N ARG A 394 6.45 -12.83 31.64
CA ARG A 394 6.26 -11.38 31.56
C ARG A 394 4.78 -11.05 31.69
N SER A 395 4.42 -10.22 32.68
CA SER A 395 3.06 -9.71 32.83
C SER A 395 2.75 -8.73 31.69
N THR A 396 2.02 -9.19 30.68
CA THR A 396 1.40 -8.32 29.67
C THR A 396 0.25 -7.58 30.34
N GLY A 397 0.54 -6.39 30.89
CA GLY A 397 -0.48 -5.57 31.53
C GLY A 397 -1.59 -5.27 30.52
N THR A 398 -2.83 -5.62 30.86
CA THR A 398 -4.00 -5.12 30.14
C THR A 398 -4.03 -3.62 30.35
N LEU A 399 -3.79 -2.82 29.31
CA LEU A 399 -4.25 -1.43 29.34
C LEU A 399 -5.76 -1.48 29.63
N PRO A 400 -6.30 -0.65 30.55
CA PRO A 400 -7.62 -0.85 31.13
C PRO A 400 -8.68 -0.82 30.03
N THR A 401 -9.26 -1.99 29.78
CA THR A 401 -10.43 -2.16 28.91
C THR A 401 -11.64 -1.67 29.70
N ALA A 402 -12.31 -0.62 29.21
CA ALA A 402 -13.60 -0.21 29.76
C ALA A 402 -14.57 -1.37 29.61
N ALA A 403 -15.02 -1.94 30.73
CA ALA A 403 -16.02 -2.99 30.73
C ALA A 403 -17.35 -2.46 30.14
N PRO A 404 -18.07 -3.26 29.34
CA PRO A 404 -19.39 -2.87 28.86
C PRO A 404 -20.38 -2.78 30.04
N PRO A 405 -21.27 -1.76 30.11
CA PRO A 405 -22.29 -1.70 31.14
C PRO A 405 -23.26 -2.88 30.98
N GLY A 406 -23.49 -3.59 32.08
CA GLY A 406 -24.40 -4.73 32.16
C GLY A 406 -25.83 -4.39 31.72
N THR A 407 -26.43 -5.31 30.99
CA THR A 407 -27.81 -5.30 30.54
C THR A 407 -28.77 -5.38 31.73
N THR A 408 -29.54 -4.31 31.95
CA THR A 408 -30.80 -4.38 32.71
C THR A 408 -31.95 -4.49 31.71
N GLY A 409 -32.79 -5.50 31.91
CA GLY A 409 -33.86 -5.85 30.99
C GLY A 409 -35.02 -4.85 30.98
N ARG A 410 -35.69 -4.74 29.83
CA ARG A 410 -37.12 -4.43 29.76
C ARG A 410 -37.76 -4.85 28.44
N THR A 411 -38.69 -5.80 28.59
CA THR A 411 -40.00 -5.98 27.92
C THR A 411 -40.14 -5.78 26.42
N THR A 412 -40.46 -6.91 25.79
CA THR A 412 -41.17 -7.12 24.53
C THR A 412 -42.45 -6.30 24.38
N VAL A 413 -42.63 -5.68 23.21
CA VAL A 413 -43.94 -5.41 22.60
C VAL A 413 -43.87 -5.81 21.12
N ARG A 414 -44.70 -6.76 20.72
CA ARG A 414 -45.03 -7.04 19.30
C ARG A 414 -46.22 -6.18 18.91
N PRO A 415 -46.31 -5.80 17.62
CA PRO A 415 -47.60 -5.94 16.94
C PRO A 415 -47.53 -6.83 15.69
N ASN A 416 -48.54 -7.68 15.58
CA ASN A 416 -49.04 -8.33 14.37
C ASN A 416 -49.41 -7.30 13.30
N THR A 417 -49.30 -7.66 12.02
CA THR A 417 -50.46 -7.91 11.14
C THR A 417 -50.06 -8.43 9.75
N ASN A 418 -50.56 -9.63 9.44
CA ASN A 418 -51.29 -10.06 8.23
C ASN A 418 -50.89 -9.54 6.82
N THR A 419 -50.50 -10.54 6.03
CA THR A 419 -50.40 -10.78 4.57
C THR A 419 -51.49 -10.14 3.68
N PRO A 420 -51.28 -9.96 2.34
CA PRO A 420 -51.24 -11.10 1.40
C PRO A 420 -50.19 -11.03 0.26
N ALA A 421 -49.93 -12.21 -0.29
CA ALA A 421 -49.05 -12.50 -1.41
C ALA A 421 -49.66 -12.16 -2.78
N SER A 422 -48.83 -11.70 -3.71
CA SER A 422 -48.49 -12.40 -4.98
C SER A 422 -48.21 -11.44 -6.15
N SER A 423 -47.03 -11.60 -6.76
CA SER A 423 -46.86 -11.75 -8.22
C SER A 423 -45.38 -11.98 -8.53
N LYS A 424 -45.10 -13.10 -9.21
CA LYS A 424 -43.84 -13.33 -9.93
C LYS A 424 -43.91 -12.58 -11.26
N CYS A 425 -42.81 -11.92 -11.66
CA CYS A 425 -42.19 -11.95 -12.99
C CYS A 425 -41.06 -10.87 -13.09
N THR A 426 -39.79 -11.27 -13.25
CA THR A 426 -38.96 -11.23 -14.48
C THR A 426 -38.45 -9.85 -14.94
N LYS A 427 -37.11 -9.74 -15.08
CA LYS A 427 -36.32 -8.78 -15.89
C LYS A 427 -36.60 -7.26 -15.75
N PHE A 428 -35.55 -6.51 -15.37
CA PHE A 428 -35.31 -5.05 -15.57
C PHE A 428 -36.53 -4.10 -15.49
N GLY A 429 -36.58 -3.27 -14.44
CA GLY A 429 -37.53 -2.15 -14.38
C GLY A 429 -37.12 -1.07 -13.38
N TRP A 430 -36.92 0.15 -13.88
CA TRP A 430 -36.86 1.40 -13.13
C TRP A 430 -38.18 1.62 -12.36
N MET A 431 -38.16 2.29 -11.20
CA MET A 431 -39.40 2.75 -10.54
C MET A 431 -39.32 4.18 -10.00
N SER A 432 -40.50 4.79 -10.05
CA SER A 432 -40.88 6.20 -9.94
C SER A 432 -41.18 6.65 -8.50
N GLY A 433 -40.73 7.85 -8.12
CA GLY A 433 -41.30 8.61 -7.01
C GLY A 433 -42.55 9.39 -7.45
N GLU A 434 -43.41 9.78 -6.50
CA GLU A 434 -44.79 10.26 -6.68
C GLU A 434 -45.01 11.50 -7.59
N ASN A 435 -43.96 12.08 -8.19
CA ASN A 435 -44.06 13.10 -9.24
C ASN A 435 -43.28 12.76 -10.53
N GLY A 436 -42.89 11.49 -10.73
CA GLY A 436 -42.30 11.01 -11.99
C GLY A 436 -40.90 11.55 -12.35
N LYS A 437 -40.23 12.34 -11.50
CA LYS A 437 -38.88 12.86 -11.77
C LYS A 437 -37.78 11.94 -11.25
N LYS A 438 -36.88 11.52 -12.14
CA LYS A 438 -35.68 10.71 -11.86
C LYS A 438 -34.54 11.62 -11.41
N VAL A 439 -33.89 11.30 -10.29
CA VAL A 439 -32.70 12.03 -9.77
C VAL A 439 -31.42 11.27 -10.20
N LYS A 440 -30.45 11.96 -10.79
CA LYS A 440 -29.15 11.42 -11.26
C LYS A 440 -28.03 11.87 -10.31
N TRP A 441 -27.06 11.02 -9.97
CA TRP A 441 -26.03 11.28 -8.94
C TRP A 441 -24.61 11.31 -9.50
N PHE A 442 -23.77 12.18 -8.97
CA PHE A 442 -22.42 12.40 -9.49
C PHE A 442 -21.41 12.52 -8.35
N LEU A 443 -20.17 12.14 -8.57
CA LEU A 443 -19.13 12.13 -7.53
C LEU A 443 -17.80 12.52 -8.12
N TRP A 444 -17.03 13.26 -7.36
CA TRP A 444 -15.76 13.82 -7.79
C TRP A 444 -14.64 13.17 -6.94
N GLU A 445 -13.71 12.46 -7.58
CA GLU A 445 -12.58 11.75 -6.97
C GLU A 445 -11.38 12.69 -6.96
N ASN A 446 -11.13 13.36 -5.84
CA ASN A 446 -9.93 14.18 -5.66
C ASN A 446 -8.71 13.32 -5.33
N ARG A 447 -7.63 13.44 -6.10
CA ARG A 447 -6.29 12.96 -5.72
C ARG A 447 -5.41 13.99 -5.03
N VAL A 448 -5.88 15.18 -4.67
CA VAL A 448 -5.04 16.21 -4.00
C VAL A 448 -4.61 15.83 -2.54
N LEU A 449 -4.90 14.62 -2.06
CA LEU A 449 -4.19 14.01 -0.92
C LEU A 449 -3.14 12.95 -1.29
N HIS A 450 -2.78 12.83 -2.58
CA HIS A 450 -1.73 11.93 -3.06
C HIS A 450 -0.35 12.57 -3.19
N HIS A 451 -0.20 13.89 -2.98
CA HIS A 451 1.13 14.51 -2.89
C HIS A 451 1.90 14.18 -1.59
N GLN A 452 1.40 13.26 -0.76
CA GLN A 452 2.11 12.71 0.40
C GLN A 452 2.12 11.17 0.49
N LEU A 453 1.87 10.45 -0.61
CA LEU A 453 2.07 9.00 -0.67
C LEU A 453 2.77 8.59 -1.98
N VAL A 454 3.97 8.04 -1.81
CA VAL A 454 4.98 7.56 -2.78
C VAL A 454 4.49 6.59 -3.87
N PRO A 455 5.21 6.42 -5.00
CA PRO A 455 4.72 5.79 -6.21
C PRO A 455 4.56 4.26 -6.11
N VAL A 456 3.55 3.71 -6.80
CA VAL A 456 3.09 2.30 -6.74
C VAL A 456 3.30 1.57 -8.10
N PRO A 457 4.10 0.49 -8.19
CA PRO A 457 4.37 -0.24 -9.44
C PRO A 457 3.14 -0.80 -10.17
N ALA A 458 3.25 -0.96 -11.49
CA ALA A 458 2.14 -1.18 -12.44
C ALA A 458 1.25 -2.42 -12.19
N TRP A 459 1.68 -3.43 -11.44
CA TRP A 459 0.86 -4.61 -11.11
C TRP A 459 0.04 -4.46 -9.81
N GLN A 460 0.28 -3.40 -9.02
CA GLN A 460 -0.57 -3.03 -7.86
C GLN A 460 -1.82 -2.22 -8.25
N ARG A 461 -2.01 -1.92 -9.54
CA ARG A 461 -3.16 -1.17 -10.06
C ARG A 461 -4.51 -1.90 -9.95
N GLN A 462 -4.56 -3.22 -9.66
CA GLN A 462 -5.82 -3.99 -9.60
C GLN A 462 -6.36 -4.33 -8.18
N VAL A 463 -5.64 -3.98 -7.11
CA VAL A 463 -6.09 -4.32 -5.73
C VAL A 463 -6.58 -3.10 -4.95
N HIS A 464 -6.19 -1.87 -5.32
CA HIS A 464 -6.68 -0.66 -4.66
C HIS A 464 -8.09 -0.21 -5.13
N ALA A 465 -8.55 -0.59 -6.33
CA ALA A 465 -9.97 -0.45 -6.71
C ALA A 465 -10.94 -1.36 -5.96
N ARG A 466 -10.50 -2.50 -5.41
CA ARG A 466 -11.42 -3.58 -4.96
C ARG A 466 -12.30 -3.22 -3.75
N ARG A 467 -12.13 -2.05 -3.14
CA ARG A 467 -12.95 -1.60 -1.99
C ARG A 467 -13.72 -0.31 -2.20
N HIS A 468 -13.63 0.31 -3.37
CA HIS A 468 -14.70 1.25 -3.76
C HIS A 468 -15.91 0.36 -4.04
N ARG A 469 -17.03 0.61 -3.36
CA ARG A 469 -18.28 -0.07 -3.72
C ARG A 469 -18.85 0.71 -4.92
N PRO A 470 -18.68 0.26 -6.18
CA PRO A 470 -19.32 0.91 -7.34
C PRO A 470 -20.86 0.87 -7.27
N LEU A 471 -21.42 0.24 -6.22
CA LEU A 471 -22.83 0.20 -5.85
C LEU A 471 -23.34 1.46 -5.12
N LEU A 472 -22.45 2.40 -4.73
CA LEU A 472 -22.86 3.59 -3.97
C LEU A 472 -23.06 4.85 -4.83
N CYS A 473 -22.81 4.78 -6.14
CA CYS A 473 -22.67 5.96 -7.01
C CYS A 473 -23.27 5.70 -8.40
N THR A 474 -23.82 6.71 -9.08
CA THR A 474 -24.25 6.57 -10.49
C THR A 474 -23.25 7.14 -11.49
N HIS A 475 -22.46 8.15 -11.10
CA HIS A 475 -21.33 8.64 -11.89
C HIS A 475 -20.12 8.85 -10.98
N LEU A 476 -18.93 8.55 -11.49
CA LEU A 476 -17.64 8.90 -10.90
C LEU A 476 -16.93 9.86 -11.85
N ILE A 477 -16.32 10.89 -11.31
CA ILE A 477 -15.55 11.88 -12.05
C ILE A 477 -14.15 11.86 -11.47
N TYR A 478 -13.17 11.57 -12.30
CA TYR A 478 -11.77 11.43 -11.91
C TYR A 478 -11.07 12.78 -11.95
N ALA A 479 -10.58 13.27 -10.81
CA ALA A 479 -9.90 14.55 -10.70
C ALA A 479 -8.39 14.31 -10.48
N PHE A 480 -7.49 14.77 -11.35
CA PHE A 480 -7.71 15.56 -12.56
C PHE A 480 -6.82 15.08 -13.70
N ALA A 481 -7.15 15.49 -14.92
CA ALA A 481 -6.20 15.66 -16.00
C ALA A 481 -5.56 17.06 -15.92
N LYS A 482 -4.32 17.20 -16.39
CA LYS A 482 -3.70 18.51 -16.62
C LYS A 482 -3.81 18.93 -18.08
N LEU A 483 -3.55 20.22 -18.34
CA LEU A 483 -3.40 20.77 -19.68
C LEU A 483 -1.92 20.94 -20.01
N THR A 484 -1.49 20.37 -21.14
CA THR A 484 -0.15 20.61 -21.72
C THR A 484 -0.34 21.26 -23.08
N GLY A 485 -0.13 22.57 -23.17
CA GLY A 485 -0.57 23.35 -24.32
C GLY A 485 -2.10 23.24 -24.50
N ASN A 486 -2.53 22.86 -25.70
CA ASN A 486 -3.96 22.68 -26.00
C ASN A 486 -4.47 21.25 -25.74
N HIS A 487 -3.73 20.37 -25.07
CA HIS A 487 -4.05 18.94 -24.98
C HIS A 487 -4.32 18.49 -23.54
N LEU A 488 -5.19 17.48 -23.39
CA LEU A 488 -5.33 16.74 -22.14
C LEU A 488 -4.09 15.87 -21.92
N ALA A 489 -3.57 15.87 -20.70
CA ALA A 489 -2.48 15.00 -20.30
C ALA A 489 -2.75 14.40 -18.90
N PRO A 490 -2.17 13.22 -18.60
CA PRO A 490 -2.06 12.71 -17.25
C PRO A 490 -1.54 13.79 -16.29
N PHE A 491 -2.22 13.97 -15.16
CA PHE A 491 -1.73 14.84 -14.09
C PHE A 491 -0.63 14.12 -13.31
N GLU A 492 -0.86 12.85 -12.99
CA GLU A 492 0.04 11.95 -12.27
C GLU A 492 0.71 10.94 -13.20
N TRP A 493 1.93 10.53 -12.82
CA TRP A 493 2.75 9.55 -13.54
C TRP A 493 2.10 8.15 -13.68
N ASN A 494 1.01 7.87 -12.95
CA ASN A 494 0.30 6.60 -12.97
C ASN A 494 -1.18 6.68 -13.40
N ASP A 495 -1.63 7.80 -13.99
CA ASP A 495 -3.04 7.95 -14.44
C ASP A 495 -3.41 6.98 -15.57
N ASP A 496 -2.45 6.42 -16.31
CA ASP A 496 -2.68 5.39 -17.35
C ASP A 496 -3.01 4.00 -16.76
N SER A 497 -3.62 3.94 -15.58
CA SER A 497 -3.92 2.70 -14.85
C SER A 497 -5.30 2.12 -15.21
N THR A 498 -5.39 0.79 -15.26
CA THR A 498 -6.58 -0.03 -15.58
C THR A 498 -7.71 0.03 -14.54
N ASP A 499 -7.64 0.95 -13.57
CA ASP A 499 -8.49 0.97 -12.36
C ASP A 499 -9.93 1.43 -12.67
N MET A 500 -10.10 2.40 -13.58
CA MET A 500 -11.44 2.91 -13.95
C MET A 500 -12.21 1.96 -14.86
N GLU A 501 -11.52 1.32 -15.80
CA GLU A 501 -12.11 0.28 -16.65
C GLU A 501 -12.60 -0.90 -15.80
N TYR A 502 -11.84 -1.29 -14.78
CA TYR A 502 -12.25 -2.30 -13.80
C TYR A 502 -13.51 -1.89 -13.01
N ARG A 503 -13.63 -0.62 -12.57
CA ARG A 503 -14.80 -0.12 -11.82
C ARG A 503 -16.08 -0.08 -12.68
N ALA A 504 -15.97 0.32 -13.95
CA ALA A 504 -17.08 0.29 -14.91
C ALA A 504 -17.56 -1.15 -15.18
N ASN A 505 -16.65 -2.13 -15.22
CA ASN A 505 -16.99 -3.54 -15.38
C ASN A 505 -17.75 -4.15 -14.18
N LEU A 506 -17.55 -3.62 -12.97
CA LEU A 506 -18.26 -4.07 -11.77
C LEU A 506 -19.70 -3.52 -11.64
N ASN A 507 -19.96 -2.35 -12.23
CA ASN A 507 -21.31 -1.79 -12.34
C ASN A 507 -21.47 -1.22 -13.75
N PRO A 508 -22.01 -2.00 -14.71
CA PRO A 508 -22.19 -1.55 -16.10
C PRO A 508 -23.09 -0.32 -16.27
N ALA A 509 -23.85 0.06 -15.24
CA ALA A 509 -24.67 1.27 -15.23
C ALA A 509 -23.91 2.51 -14.73
N LEU A 510 -22.72 2.35 -14.15
CA LEU A 510 -21.87 3.43 -13.69
C LEU A 510 -21.30 4.20 -14.89
N LYS A 511 -21.22 5.52 -14.74
CA LYS A 511 -20.60 6.42 -15.72
C LYS A 511 -19.34 7.05 -15.18
N THR A 512 -18.25 7.00 -15.95
CA THR A 512 -16.96 7.59 -15.55
C THR A 512 -16.66 8.83 -16.38
N LEU A 513 -16.35 9.96 -15.76
CA LEU A 513 -15.91 11.18 -16.45
C LEU A 513 -14.50 11.54 -15.99
N LEU A 514 -13.75 12.25 -16.82
CA LEU A 514 -12.47 12.85 -16.46
C LEU A 514 -12.67 14.34 -16.20
N ALA A 515 -12.28 14.84 -15.03
CA ALA A 515 -12.22 16.27 -14.79
C ALA A 515 -10.90 16.85 -15.27
N VAL A 516 -10.94 17.97 -15.96
CA VAL A 516 -9.76 18.78 -16.31
C VAL A 516 -9.86 20.13 -15.63
N GLY A 517 -8.80 20.55 -14.97
CA GLY A 517 -8.77 21.82 -14.25
C GLY A 517 -8.38 21.70 -12.78
N GLY A 518 -9.21 22.24 -11.89
CA GLY A 518 -8.95 22.32 -10.47
C GLY A 518 -8.27 23.61 -10.03
N TRP A 519 -8.51 24.00 -8.78
CA TRP A 519 -7.97 25.19 -8.13
C TRP A 519 -6.48 25.47 -8.41
N ASN A 520 -5.65 24.42 -8.37
CA ASN A 520 -4.19 24.49 -8.48
C ASN A 520 -3.67 24.69 -9.91
N MET A 521 -4.46 24.39 -10.94
CA MET A 521 -4.05 24.62 -12.33
C MET A 521 -4.05 26.10 -12.70
N GLY A 522 -4.80 26.92 -11.96
CA GLY A 522 -5.04 28.31 -12.31
C GLY A 522 -5.90 28.45 -13.57
N SER A 523 -6.03 29.69 -14.06
CA SER A 523 -6.92 30.00 -15.18
C SER A 523 -6.21 30.17 -16.53
N GLU A 524 -4.91 30.44 -16.53
CA GLU A 524 -4.15 30.77 -17.73
C GLU A 524 -4.16 29.65 -18.79
N PRO A 525 -4.02 28.35 -18.45
CA PRO A 525 -4.09 27.29 -19.45
C PRO A 525 -5.45 27.20 -20.16
N PHE A 526 -6.55 27.42 -19.43
CA PHE A 526 -7.88 27.48 -20.05
C PHE A 526 -8.03 28.70 -20.94
N THR A 527 -7.53 29.88 -20.51
CA THR A 527 -7.51 31.09 -21.33
C THR A 527 -6.80 30.84 -22.67
N GLN A 528 -5.65 30.17 -22.67
CA GLN A 528 -4.91 29.83 -23.89
C GLN A 528 -5.72 28.95 -24.85
N ILE A 529 -6.42 27.94 -24.34
CA ILE A 529 -7.26 27.06 -25.15
C ILE A 529 -8.41 27.84 -25.79
N VAL A 530 -9.07 28.70 -25.02
CA VAL A 530 -10.28 29.38 -25.50
C VAL A 530 -10.00 30.63 -26.34
N GLN A 531 -8.75 31.12 -26.33
CA GLN A 531 -8.31 32.36 -26.99
C GLN A 531 -8.57 32.36 -28.50
N SER A 532 -8.53 31.21 -29.18
CA SER A 532 -8.75 31.11 -30.62
C SER A 532 -9.62 29.90 -31.01
N PRO A 533 -10.39 29.97 -32.11
CA PRO A 533 -11.13 28.81 -32.61
C PRO A 533 -10.24 27.61 -32.99
N SER A 534 -9.00 27.86 -33.42
CA SER A 534 -8.06 26.78 -33.75
C SER A 534 -7.62 26.01 -32.50
N ASN A 535 -7.32 26.71 -31.41
CA ASN A 535 -6.92 26.10 -30.14
C ASN A 535 -8.06 25.28 -29.54
N ARG A 536 -9.29 25.82 -29.57
CA ARG A 536 -10.48 25.06 -29.15
C ARG A 536 -10.69 23.81 -29.99
N LYS A 537 -10.59 23.91 -31.32
CA LYS A 537 -10.73 22.75 -32.22
C LYS A 537 -9.68 21.68 -31.94
N GLU A 538 -8.44 22.09 -31.71
CA GLU A 538 -7.35 21.20 -31.33
C GLU A 538 -7.64 20.48 -30.01
N PHE A 539 -7.97 21.24 -28.95
CA PHE A 539 -8.33 20.69 -27.65
C PHE A 539 -9.52 19.73 -27.73
N ILE A 540 -10.58 20.10 -28.47
CA ILE A 540 -11.77 19.25 -28.66
C ILE A 540 -11.38 17.93 -29.31
N THR A 541 -10.60 17.97 -30.40
CA THR A 541 -10.18 16.77 -31.14
C THR A 541 -9.36 15.85 -30.24
N GLN A 542 -8.38 16.43 -29.53
CA GLN A 542 -7.51 15.69 -28.63
C GLN A 542 -8.26 15.15 -27.40
N SER A 543 -9.26 15.88 -26.89
CA SER A 543 -10.07 15.41 -25.76
C SER A 543 -10.86 14.14 -26.12
N ILE A 544 -11.43 14.07 -27.33
CA ILE A 544 -12.16 12.90 -27.81
C ILE A 544 -11.21 11.69 -27.85
N GLU A 545 -10.04 11.88 -28.46
CA GLU A 545 -9.05 10.81 -28.57
C GLU A 545 -8.60 10.32 -27.18
N PHE A 546 -8.24 11.24 -26.30
CA PHE A 546 -7.77 10.94 -24.94
C PHE A 546 -8.81 10.16 -24.12
N LEU A 547 -10.07 10.61 -24.13
CA LEU A 547 -11.16 10.00 -23.36
C LEU A 547 -11.51 8.61 -23.91
N ARG A 548 -11.52 8.45 -25.24
CA ARG A 548 -11.82 7.16 -25.88
C ARG A 548 -10.71 6.15 -25.67
N GLN A 549 -9.45 6.57 -25.72
CA GLN A 549 -8.30 5.70 -25.44
C GLN A 549 -8.33 5.16 -24.00
N ARG A 550 -8.86 5.93 -23.05
CA ARG A 550 -8.91 5.58 -21.62
C ARG A 550 -10.29 5.14 -21.12
N ASN A 551 -11.21 4.88 -22.05
CA ASN A 551 -12.55 4.38 -21.78
C ASN A 551 -13.38 5.22 -20.77
N PHE A 552 -13.28 6.55 -20.87
CA PHE A 552 -14.17 7.46 -20.15
C PHE A 552 -15.51 7.64 -20.88
N ASP A 553 -16.60 7.73 -20.12
CA ASP A 553 -17.92 8.10 -20.60
C ASP A 553 -18.09 9.61 -20.84
N GLY A 554 -17.17 10.47 -20.39
CA GLY A 554 -17.28 11.92 -20.62
C GLY A 554 -16.18 12.79 -20.02
N LEU A 555 -16.33 14.11 -20.18
CA LEU A 555 -15.44 15.16 -19.69
C LEU A 555 -16.17 16.09 -18.73
N ASP A 556 -15.53 16.45 -17.62
CA ASP A 556 -15.96 17.48 -16.68
C ASP A 556 -14.98 18.66 -16.75
N LEU A 557 -15.49 19.86 -17.04
CA LEU A 557 -14.69 21.08 -17.12
C LEU A 557 -14.71 21.79 -15.76
N ASP A 558 -13.57 21.81 -15.08
CA ASP A 558 -13.43 22.47 -13.80
C ASP A 558 -12.48 23.66 -13.89
N TRP A 559 -12.92 24.68 -14.63
CA TRP A 559 -12.20 25.94 -14.73
C TRP A 559 -12.55 26.83 -13.53
N GLU A 560 -11.55 27.04 -12.67
CA GLU A 560 -11.64 27.93 -11.51
C GLU A 560 -10.85 29.25 -11.68
N TYR A 561 -11.40 30.34 -12.23
CA TYR A 561 -12.71 30.49 -12.87
C TYR A 561 -12.59 31.42 -14.08
N PRO A 562 -13.38 31.23 -15.17
CA PRO A 562 -13.35 32.15 -16.30
C PRO A 562 -13.70 33.57 -15.85
N ALA A 563 -13.07 34.58 -16.46
CA ALA A 563 -13.17 36.00 -16.10
C ALA A 563 -12.72 36.37 -14.66
N ASN A 564 -12.11 35.44 -13.92
CA ASN A 564 -11.63 35.64 -12.56
C ASN A 564 -10.21 35.06 -12.40
N ARG A 565 -9.54 35.31 -11.26
CA ARG A 565 -8.21 34.74 -10.94
C ARG A 565 -7.16 34.88 -12.07
N GLY A 566 -7.16 36.02 -12.77
CA GLY A 566 -6.24 36.31 -13.87
C GLY A 566 -6.79 35.99 -15.28
N SER A 567 -7.94 35.33 -15.40
CA SER A 567 -8.64 35.16 -16.69
C SER A 567 -9.33 36.46 -17.11
N PRO A 568 -9.20 36.88 -18.39
CA PRO A 568 -9.81 38.11 -18.89
C PRO A 568 -11.35 37.99 -19.05
N PRO A 569 -12.12 39.09 -19.00
CA PRO A 569 -13.59 39.06 -19.05
C PRO A 569 -14.18 38.38 -20.29
N GLU A 570 -13.47 38.41 -21.43
CA GLU A 570 -13.91 37.78 -22.67
C GLU A 570 -14.04 36.25 -22.53
N ASP A 571 -13.33 35.65 -21.58
CA ASP A 571 -13.35 34.22 -21.34
C ASP A 571 -14.71 33.70 -20.86
N ARG A 572 -15.58 34.55 -20.31
CA ARG A 572 -17.00 34.21 -20.08
C ARG A 572 -17.66 33.71 -21.37
N ASN A 573 -17.47 34.45 -22.46
CA ASN A 573 -18.07 34.13 -23.76
C ASN A 573 -17.29 33.03 -24.47
N ARG A 574 -15.96 33.00 -24.31
CA ARG A 574 -15.13 31.96 -24.94
C ARG A 574 -15.29 30.58 -24.29
N PHE A 575 -15.53 30.52 -22.97
CA PHE A 575 -15.93 29.31 -22.27
C PHE A 575 -17.27 28.79 -22.80
N THR A 576 -18.24 29.69 -23.02
CA THR A 576 -19.52 29.34 -23.65
C THR A 576 -19.33 28.75 -25.05
N ALA A 577 -18.42 29.32 -25.85
CA ALA A 577 -18.08 28.77 -27.17
C ALA A 577 -17.42 27.38 -27.06
N LEU A 578 -16.49 27.18 -26.13
CA LEU A 578 -15.85 25.88 -25.90
C LEU A 578 -16.87 24.80 -25.53
N VAL A 579 -17.77 25.08 -24.59
CA VAL A 579 -18.82 24.14 -24.16
C VAL A 579 -19.72 23.73 -25.33
N LYS A 580 -20.15 24.70 -26.14
CA LYS A 580 -20.97 24.46 -27.34
C LYS A 580 -20.23 23.58 -28.35
N GLU A 581 -18.99 23.92 -28.67
CA GLU A 581 -18.19 23.23 -29.67
C GLU A 581 -17.82 21.80 -29.23
N LEU A 582 -17.51 21.57 -27.94
CA LEU A 582 -17.33 20.23 -27.37
C LEU A 582 -18.59 19.38 -27.52
N LYS A 583 -19.75 19.94 -27.18
CA LYS A 583 -21.05 19.25 -27.28
C LYS A 583 -21.35 18.82 -28.72
N GLU A 584 -21.19 19.73 -29.68
CA GLU A 584 -21.38 19.46 -31.11
C GLU A 584 -20.41 18.39 -31.62
N ALA A 585 -19.14 18.47 -31.23
CA ALA A 585 -18.12 17.50 -31.63
C ALA A 585 -18.36 16.11 -31.03
N TYR A 586 -18.78 16.01 -29.77
CA TYR A 586 -19.11 14.73 -29.14
C TYR A 586 -20.34 14.08 -29.78
N GLU A 587 -21.34 14.88 -30.18
CA GLU A 587 -22.48 14.38 -30.98
C GLU A 587 -22.07 13.91 -32.37
N ALA A 588 -21.20 14.64 -33.05
CA ALA A 588 -20.68 14.27 -34.35
C ALA A 588 -19.86 12.97 -34.28
N GLU A 589 -19.00 12.83 -33.26
CA GLU A 589 -18.23 11.60 -33.05
C GLU A 589 -19.13 10.40 -32.78
N ALA A 590 -20.12 10.52 -31.90
CA ALA A 590 -21.07 9.45 -31.61
C ALA A 590 -21.83 8.98 -32.85
N LYS A 591 -22.29 9.92 -33.68
CA LYS A 591 -22.95 9.61 -34.96
C LYS A 591 -22.00 8.90 -35.93
N ARG A 592 -20.74 9.31 -35.97
CA ARG A 592 -19.73 8.76 -36.88
C ARG A 592 -19.25 7.36 -36.47
N THR A 593 -19.06 7.11 -35.17
CA THR A 593 -18.48 5.86 -34.67
C THR A 593 -19.51 4.85 -34.19
N GLY A 594 -20.76 5.27 -33.97
CA GLY A 594 -21.80 4.45 -33.36
C GLY A 594 -21.62 4.23 -31.85
N LYS A 595 -20.59 4.81 -31.22
CA LYS A 595 -20.37 4.73 -29.78
C LYS A 595 -21.35 5.64 -29.01
N PRO A 596 -21.67 5.34 -27.74
CA PRO A 596 -22.42 6.27 -26.89
C PRO A 596 -21.73 7.63 -26.82
N ARG A 597 -22.49 8.72 -26.97
CA ARG A 597 -21.97 10.09 -26.89
C ARG A 597 -21.28 10.33 -25.55
N LEU A 598 -20.08 10.92 -25.60
CA LEU A 598 -19.38 11.39 -24.40
C LEU A 598 -20.24 12.43 -23.66
N LEU A 599 -20.36 12.28 -22.35
CA LEU A 599 -20.99 13.25 -21.46
C LEU A 599 -20.11 14.49 -21.36
N LEU A 600 -20.73 15.66 -21.20
CA LEU A 600 -20.03 16.93 -21.01
C LEU A 600 -20.62 17.70 -19.83
N THR A 601 -19.82 17.94 -18.80
CA THR A 601 -20.24 18.57 -17.55
C THR A 601 -19.27 19.66 -17.13
N ALA A 602 -19.65 20.43 -16.10
CA ALA A 602 -18.75 21.40 -15.51
C ALA A 602 -18.99 21.51 -14.00
N ALA A 603 -17.91 21.66 -13.24
CA ALA A 603 -17.93 22.13 -11.86
C ALA A 603 -17.96 23.66 -11.84
N VAL A 604 -18.87 24.25 -11.06
CA VAL A 604 -19.16 25.69 -11.12
C VAL A 604 -19.31 26.31 -9.73
N ALA A 605 -18.97 27.60 -9.63
CA ALA A 605 -18.97 28.35 -8.37
C ALA A 605 -20.38 28.61 -7.79
N ALA A 606 -20.44 28.74 -6.46
CA ALA A 606 -21.63 29.14 -5.72
C ALA A 606 -21.72 30.65 -5.43
N GLY A 607 -20.59 31.36 -5.42
CA GLY A 607 -20.54 32.80 -5.11
C GLY A 607 -21.19 33.66 -6.20
N LYS A 608 -22.11 34.55 -5.80
CA LYS A 608 -22.88 35.40 -6.72
C LYS A 608 -22.01 36.18 -7.72
N SER A 609 -20.93 36.79 -7.23
CA SER A 609 -20.01 37.58 -8.05
C SER A 609 -19.38 36.73 -9.16
N THR A 610 -18.81 35.57 -8.80
CA THR A 610 -18.26 34.62 -9.76
C THR A 610 -19.31 34.10 -10.74
N ILE A 611 -20.54 33.83 -10.28
CA ILE A 611 -21.63 33.39 -11.17
C ILE A 611 -21.92 34.45 -12.23
N ASP A 612 -21.99 35.72 -11.83
CA ASP A 612 -22.30 36.83 -12.72
C ASP A 612 -21.20 37.11 -13.74
N THR A 613 -19.92 36.98 -13.35
CA THR A 613 -18.78 37.31 -14.20
C THR A 613 -18.32 36.13 -15.06
N ALA A 614 -18.37 34.90 -14.55
CA ALA A 614 -17.74 33.75 -15.19
C ALA A 614 -18.62 33.04 -16.21
N TYR A 615 -19.95 33.06 -16.05
CA TYR A 615 -20.83 32.14 -16.78
C TYR A 615 -21.97 32.82 -17.54
N ASP A 616 -22.17 32.39 -18.79
CA ASP A 616 -23.46 32.54 -19.47
C ASP A 616 -24.36 31.35 -19.15
N VAL A 617 -25.03 31.43 -18.00
CA VAL A 617 -25.76 30.29 -17.40
C VAL A 617 -26.75 29.65 -18.38
N PRO A 618 -27.65 30.37 -19.08
CA PRO A 618 -28.56 29.75 -20.04
C PRO A 618 -27.83 29.03 -21.16
N ALA A 619 -26.76 29.62 -21.69
CA ALA A 619 -26.04 29.07 -22.83
C ALA A 619 -25.27 27.79 -22.45
N ILE A 620 -24.53 27.79 -21.35
CA ILE A 620 -23.80 26.58 -20.92
C ILE A 620 -24.77 25.50 -20.43
N ALA A 621 -25.87 25.86 -19.75
CA ALA A 621 -26.84 24.89 -19.27
C ALA A 621 -27.61 24.18 -20.41
N ARG A 622 -27.73 24.81 -21.58
CA ARG A 622 -28.27 24.16 -22.78
C ARG A 622 -27.40 22.98 -23.21
N ASP A 623 -26.08 23.20 -23.26
CA ASP A 623 -25.13 22.30 -23.92
C ASP A 623 -24.50 21.26 -22.97
N LEU A 624 -24.38 21.57 -21.67
CA LEU A 624 -23.94 20.63 -20.65
C LEU A 624 -25.02 19.56 -20.35
N ASP A 625 -24.59 18.35 -20.05
CA ASP A 625 -25.45 17.25 -19.62
C ASP A 625 -26.01 17.49 -18.22
N PHE A 626 -25.16 17.98 -17.31
CA PHE A 626 -25.50 18.46 -15.98
C PHE A 626 -24.37 19.37 -15.45
N ILE A 627 -24.66 20.09 -14.36
CA ILE A 627 -23.83 21.15 -13.77
C ILE A 627 -23.56 20.78 -12.31
N ASN A 628 -22.30 20.61 -11.94
CA ASN A 628 -21.87 20.30 -10.58
C ASN A 628 -21.66 21.61 -9.80
N LEU A 629 -22.65 22.04 -9.03
CA LEU A 629 -22.58 23.27 -8.24
C LEU A 629 -21.77 23.04 -6.95
N MET A 630 -20.63 23.72 -6.81
CA MET A 630 -19.77 23.64 -5.62
C MET A 630 -20.33 24.50 -4.48
N SER A 631 -21.43 24.06 -3.85
CA SER A 631 -22.09 24.74 -2.72
C SER A 631 -21.41 24.51 -1.37
N TYR A 632 -20.09 24.57 -1.36
CA TYR A 632 -19.18 24.48 -0.21
C TYR A 632 -18.07 25.53 -0.42
N ASP A 633 -17.14 25.66 0.53
CA ASP A 633 -16.13 26.73 0.55
C ASP A 633 -16.73 28.14 0.66
N LEU A 634 -17.87 28.23 1.32
CA LEU A 634 -18.62 29.48 1.47
C LEU A 634 -18.00 30.39 2.53
N HIS A 635 -17.44 29.80 3.59
CA HIS A 635 -16.67 30.47 4.63
C HIS A 635 -15.40 29.68 4.96
N GLY A 636 -14.34 30.38 5.36
CA GLY A 636 -13.04 29.75 5.61
C GLY A 636 -11.99 30.70 6.17
N SER A 637 -10.77 30.19 6.35
CA SER A 637 -9.68 30.88 7.04
C SER A 637 -9.21 32.20 6.41
N TRP A 638 -9.69 32.53 5.21
CA TRP A 638 -9.52 33.84 4.58
C TRP A 638 -10.32 34.96 5.27
N GLU A 639 -11.32 34.61 6.09
CA GLU A 639 -12.13 35.53 6.88
C GLU A 639 -11.53 35.78 8.28
N LYS A 640 -12.05 36.81 8.97
CA LYS A 640 -11.66 37.15 10.36
C LYS A 640 -12.64 36.63 11.41
N THR A 641 -13.70 35.95 11.00
CA THR A 641 -14.72 35.38 11.88
C THR A 641 -15.05 33.97 11.44
N THR A 642 -15.43 33.12 12.39
CA THR A 642 -15.85 31.74 12.10
C THR A 642 -17.11 31.70 11.24
N GLY A 643 -17.12 30.82 10.25
CA GLY A 643 -18.27 30.57 9.37
C GLY A 643 -18.30 29.12 8.88
N PHE A 644 -19.48 28.64 8.46
CA PHE A 644 -19.64 27.26 8.01
C PHE A 644 -19.08 27.04 6.61
N ASN A 645 -18.38 25.93 6.39
CA ASN A 645 -17.93 25.53 5.05
C ASN A 645 -19.10 25.46 4.04
N SER A 646 -20.23 24.89 4.46
CA SER A 646 -21.38 24.64 3.59
C SER A 646 -22.71 24.77 4.36
N PRO A 647 -23.16 25.98 4.74
CA PRO A 647 -24.48 26.16 5.33
C PRO A 647 -25.60 25.92 4.30
N LEU A 648 -26.72 25.35 4.74
CA LEU A 648 -27.89 25.14 3.87
C LEU A 648 -28.66 26.45 3.66
N TYR A 649 -28.88 27.21 4.72
CA TYR A 649 -29.63 28.48 4.73
C TYR A 649 -28.82 29.60 5.40
N PRO A 650 -29.16 30.88 5.18
CA PRO A 650 -28.56 31.98 5.93
C PRO A 650 -29.19 32.13 7.32
N ARG A 651 -28.55 32.91 8.20
CA ARG A 651 -29.20 33.41 9.43
C ARG A 651 -30.13 34.58 9.14
N SER A 652 -31.10 34.75 10.03
CA SER A 652 -32.03 35.88 10.00
C SER A 652 -31.35 37.25 10.10
N ASP A 653 -30.21 37.34 10.79
CA ASP A 653 -29.44 38.57 11.01
C ASP A 653 -28.30 38.81 9.99
N GLU A 654 -28.07 37.89 9.05
CA GLU A 654 -27.09 38.08 7.98
C GLU A 654 -27.59 39.08 6.93
N THR A 655 -26.65 39.94 6.51
CA THR A 655 -26.90 41.02 5.55
C THR A 655 -25.81 41.02 4.46
N GLY A 656 -26.02 41.78 3.39
CA GLY A 656 -25.01 41.93 2.34
C GLY A 656 -24.69 40.61 1.62
N GLU A 657 -23.40 40.38 1.38
CA GLU A 657 -22.91 39.17 0.69
C GLU A 657 -23.05 37.91 1.54
N ASP A 658 -22.87 37.99 2.86
CA ASP A 658 -22.97 36.84 3.77
C ASP A 658 -24.34 36.16 3.68
N ARG A 659 -25.42 36.94 3.50
CA ARG A 659 -26.78 36.42 3.31
C ARG A 659 -26.91 35.52 2.06
N ASN A 660 -26.00 35.65 1.10
CA ASN A 660 -25.96 34.89 -0.14
C ASN A 660 -25.02 33.67 -0.07
N LEU A 661 -24.17 33.55 0.96
CA LEU A 661 -23.17 32.50 1.09
C LEU A 661 -23.77 31.23 1.72
N ASN A 662 -24.78 30.66 1.07
CA ASN A 662 -25.43 29.42 1.46
C ASN A 662 -25.92 28.62 0.24
N LEU A 663 -26.15 27.33 0.45
CA LEU A 663 -26.58 26.40 -0.60
C LEU A 663 -27.93 26.80 -1.22
N ASP A 664 -28.91 27.21 -0.40
CA ASP A 664 -30.24 27.61 -0.87
C ASP A 664 -30.17 28.77 -1.87
N PHE A 665 -29.46 29.84 -1.50
CA PHE A 665 -29.24 30.99 -2.37
C PHE A 665 -28.52 30.57 -3.66
N ALA A 666 -27.37 29.89 -3.56
CA ALA A 666 -26.57 29.52 -4.72
C ALA A 666 -27.39 28.71 -5.73
N ALA A 667 -28.11 27.69 -5.27
CA ALA A 667 -28.95 26.85 -6.12
C ALA A 667 -30.11 27.63 -6.76
N LYS A 668 -30.80 28.49 -5.99
CA LYS A 668 -31.88 29.33 -6.51
C LYS A 668 -31.38 30.39 -7.49
N TYR A 669 -30.20 30.94 -7.27
CA TYR A 669 -29.60 31.96 -8.14
C TYR A 669 -29.19 31.37 -9.49
N TRP A 670 -28.60 30.18 -9.53
CA TRP A 670 -28.33 29.45 -10.78
C TRP A 670 -29.62 29.19 -11.57
N VAL A 671 -30.70 28.79 -10.90
CA VAL A 671 -32.02 28.60 -11.53
C VAL A 671 -32.59 29.93 -12.04
N GLN A 672 -32.52 30.99 -11.25
CA GLN A 672 -32.96 32.33 -11.64
C GLN A 672 -32.21 32.83 -12.88
N LYS A 673 -30.92 32.49 -13.00
CA LYS A 673 -30.08 32.80 -14.14
C LYS A 673 -30.36 31.94 -15.38
N GLY A 674 -31.20 30.91 -15.27
CA GLY A 674 -31.67 30.11 -16.41
C GLY A 674 -31.19 28.66 -16.43
N ALA A 675 -30.53 28.16 -15.38
CA ALA A 675 -30.18 26.74 -15.30
C ALA A 675 -31.43 25.87 -15.03
N PRO A 676 -31.69 24.83 -15.83
CA PRO A 676 -32.74 23.87 -15.53
C PRO A 676 -32.43 23.13 -14.23
N LYS A 677 -33.41 23.06 -13.31
CA LYS A 677 -33.24 22.42 -11.99
C LYS A 677 -32.76 20.97 -12.11
N GLU A 678 -33.31 20.23 -13.07
CA GLU A 678 -32.96 18.84 -13.36
C GLU A 678 -31.53 18.63 -13.88
N LYS A 679 -30.86 19.69 -14.33
CA LYS A 679 -29.45 19.66 -14.72
C LYS A 679 -28.53 20.15 -13.60
N LEU A 680 -29.05 20.79 -12.55
CA LEU A 680 -28.23 21.32 -11.47
C LEU A 680 -28.05 20.26 -10.37
N ILE A 681 -26.79 19.90 -10.12
CA ILE A 681 -26.36 18.89 -9.16
C ILE A 681 -25.72 19.59 -7.98
N ILE A 682 -26.28 19.40 -6.79
CA ILE A 682 -25.91 20.15 -5.59
C ILE A 682 -24.70 19.51 -4.90
N GLY A 683 -23.59 20.25 -4.80
CA GLY A 683 -22.34 19.81 -4.21
C GLY A 683 -22.33 19.85 -2.68
N MET A 684 -21.75 18.82 -2.07
CA MET A 684 -21.59 18.70 -0.61
C MET A 684 -20.13 18.36 -0.27
N GLY A 685 -19.50 19.16 0.59
CA GLY A 685 -18.12 18.93 1.03
C GLY A 685 -18.06 17.89 2.14
N LEU A 686 -17.34 16.78 1.94
CA LEU A 686 -17.08 15.74 2.96
C LEU A 686 -15.90 16.12 3.88
N TYR A 687 -15.72 17.42 4.10
CA TYR A 687 -14.66 18.02 4.91
C TYR A 687 -15.21 19.28 5.59
N GLY A 688 -14.44 19.81 6.54
CA GLY A 688 -14.70 21.09 7.19
C GLY A 688 -13.61 22.11 6.92
N ARG A 689 -13.99 23.38 7.05
CA ARG A 689 -13.05 24.50 7.10
C ARG A 689 -12.87 24.96 8.53
N SER A 690 -11.62 25.22 8.90
CA SER A 690 -11.22 25.43 10.29
C SER A 690 -10.55 26.77 10.54
N PHE A 691 -10.70 27.22 11.78
CA PHE A 691 -10.26 28.52 12.27
C PHE A 691 -9.56 28.35 13.62
N THR A 692 -8.55 29.19 13.85
CA THR A 692 -8.02 29.43 15.19
C THR A 692 -8.73 30.63 15.79
N LEU A 693 -9.50 30.39 16.86
CA LEU A 693 -10.26 31.41 17.59
C LEU A 693 -9.31 32.40 18.28
N ALA A 694 -9.67 33.69 18.26
CA ALA A 694 -8.96 34.74 18.97
C ALA A 694 -9.07 34.60 20.49
N THR A 695 -10.18 34.04 20.98
CA THR A 695 -10.38 33.73 22.40
C THR A 695 -11.02 32.35 22.54
N ARG A 696 -10.65 31.60 23.60
CA ARG A 696 -11.18 30.25 23.85
C ARG A 696 -12.65 30.23 24.31
N THR A 697 -13.19 31.39 24.66
CA THR A 697 -14.56 31.53 25.20
C THR A 697 -15.58 31.93 24.14
N ALA A 698 -15.16 32.59 23.06
CA ALA A 698 -16.03 32.89 21.93
C ALA A 698 -15.97 31.76 20.90
N THR A 699 -16.85 30.77 21.06
CA THR A 699 -16.86 29.53 20.25
C THR A 699 -18.02 29.43 19.28
N GLY A 700 -18.90 30.44 19.27
CA GLY A 700 -20.06 30.51 18.37
C GLY A 700 -19.68 30.79 16.91
N VAL A 701 -20.70 30.82 16.06
CA VAL A 701 -20.59 31.27 14.67
C VAL A 701 -20.43 32.79 14.66
N GLY A 702 -19.56 33.32 13.80
CA GLY A 702 -19.18 34.73 13.79
C GLY A 702 -18.16 35.11 14.87
N ALA A 703 -17.60 34.14 15.59
CA ALA A 703 -16.59 34.41 16.61
C ALA A 703 -15.29 34.91 15.96
N PRO A 704 -14.58 35.89 16.55
CA PRO A 704 -13.32 36.38 15.99
C PRO A 704 -12.26 35.28 15.89
N ALA A 705 -11.62 35.18 14.73
CA ALA A 705 -10.56 34.23 14.41
C ALA A 705 -9.26 34.97 14.04
N VAL A 706 -8.12 34.41 14.45
CA VAL A 706 -6.79 34.96 14.15
C VAL A 706 -6.18 34.37 12.88
N GLY A 707 -6.76 33.30 12.34
CA GLY A 707 -6.33 32.67 11.11
C GLY A 707 -6.89 31.26 10.96
N ALA A 708 -6.24 30.49 10.10
CA ALA A 708 -6.58 29.10 9.83
C ALA A 708 -6.51 28.23 11.08
N GLY A 709 -7.38 27.23 11.14
CA GLY A 709 -7.27 26.16 12.12
C GLY A 709 -6.04 25.30 11.84
N THR A 710 -5.49 24.68 12.86
CA THR A 710 -4.30 23.83 12.71
C THR A 710 -4.58 22.66 11.77
N ALA A 711 -3.62 22.42 10.88
CA ALA A 711 -3.63 21.31 9.95
C ALA A 711 -3.99 19.97 10.61
N GLY A 712 -4.87 19.23 9.95
CA GLY A 712 -5.20 17.86 10.32
C GLY A 712 -3.99 16.93 10.17
N MET A 713 -3.96 15.85 10.95
CA MET A 713 -2.85 14.90 10.97
C MET A 713 -2.59 14.18 9.64
N PHE A 714 -3.61 14.11 8.78
CA PHE A 714 -3.61 13.42 7.50
C PHE A 714 -3.75 14.39 6.32
N THR A 715 -4.64 15.39 6.39
CA THR A 715 -4.77 16.38 5.31
C THR A 715 -3.59 17.32 5.23
N ARG A 716 -2.99 17.62 6.40
CA ARG A 716 -1.80 18.47 6.55
C ARG A 716 -1.93 19.86 5.94
N GLU A 717 -3.16 20.36 5.87
CA GLU A 717 -3.48 21.69 5.35
C GLU A 717 -4.16 22.51 6.44
N ASP A 718 -3.56 23.64 6.79
CA ASP A 718 -4.15 24.59 7.75
C ASP A 718 -5.49 25.10 7.21
N GLY A 719 -6.50 25.13 8.07
CA GLY A 719 -7.83 25.61 7.70
C GLY A 719 -8.70 24.57 6.99
N PHE A 720 -8.22 23.33 6.82
CA PHE A 720 -8.92 22.26 6.12
C PHE A 720 -8.81 20.92 6.86
N ASN A 721 -9.94 20.32 7.20
CA ASN A 721 -9.97 19.04 7.91
C ASN A 721 -10.94 18.06 7.24
N SER A 722 -10.47 16.85 6.95
CA SER A 722 -11.32 15.75 6.51
C SER A 722 -12.33 15.34 7.60
N PHE A 723 -13.40 14.64 7.22
CA PHE A 723 -14.41 14.20 8.19
C PHE A 723 -13.82 13.28 9.26
N TYR A 724 -12.89 12.38 8.89
CA TYR A 724 -12.25 11.49 9.86
C TYR A 724 -11.30 12.23 10.83
N GLU A 725 -10.70 13.35 10.44
CA GLU A 725 -9.95 14.21 11.36
C GLU A 725 -10.86 14.99 12.31
N ILE A 726 -12.03 15.40 11.84
CA ILE A 726 -13.07 16.01 12.68
C ILE A 726 -13.59 14.99 13.71
N CYS A 727 -13.75 13.72 13.33
CA CYS A 727 -14.03 12.63 14.26
C CYS A 727 -12.93 12.50 15.33
N ASN A 728 -11.65 12.62 14.95
CA ASN A 728 -10.55 12.61 15.92
C ASN A 728 -10.58 13.82 16.88
N MET A 729 -11.03 14.99 16.42
CA MET A 729 -11.23 16.15 17.28
C MET A 729 -12.33 15.90 18.32
N LYS A 730 -13.40 15.19 17.92
CA LYS A 730 -14.47 14.76 18.84
C LYS A 730 -13.97 13.76 19.89
N THR A 731 -13.16 12.78 19.50
CA THR A 731 -12.61 11.79 20.46
C THR A 731 -11.65 12.41 21.46
N LYS A 732 -11.00 13.52 21.11
CA LYS A 732 -10.15 14.34 22.00
C LYS A 732 -10.94 15.27 22.95
N GLY A 733 -12.27 15.12 23.02
CA GLY A 733 -13.13 15.93 23.89
C GLY A 733 -13.66 17.22 23.24
N GLY A 734 -13.58 17.34 21.90
CA GLY A 734 -14.18 18.45 21.18
C GLY A 734 -15.71 18.48 21.33
N THR A 735 -16.26 19.68 21.46
CA THR A 735 -17.72 19.88 21.62
C THR A 735 -18.35 20.12 20.26
N VAL A 736 -19.24 19.21 19.86
CA VAL A 736 -20.03 19.34 18.63
C VAL A 736 -21.30 20.13 18.92
N MET A 737 -21.56 21.13 18.10
CA MET A 737 -22.73 21.98 18.14
C MET A 737 -23.43 21.89 16.78
N TYR A 738 -24.75 22.04 16.79
CA TYR A 738 -25.56 22.10 15.58
C TYR A 738 -26.31 23.44 15.56
N HIS A 739 -26.17 24.17 14.45
CA HIS A 739 -26.78 25.50 14.31
C HIS A 739 -28.08 25.40 13.52
N GLU A 740 -29.20 25.70 14.18
CA GLU A 740 -30.55 25.46 13.65
C GLU A 740 -30.88 26.26 12.38
N GLU A 741 -30.58 27.55 12.32
CA GLU A 741 -30.91 28.36 11.13
C GLU A 741 -30.11 27.92 9.91
N HIS A 742 -28.78 27.82 10.04
CA HIS A 742 -27.88 27.34 8.99
C HIS A 742 -28.07 25.88 8.58
N ARG A 743 -28.67 25.05 9.45
CA ARG A 743 -28.72 23.58 9.33
C ARG A 743 -27.34 22.93 9.13
N ALA A 744 -26.35 23.38 9.90
CA ALA A 744 -24.97 22.94 9.78
C ALA A 744 -24.31 22.71 11.15
N PRO A 745 -23.46 21.66 11.30
CA PRO A 745 -22.70 21.42 12.51
C PRO A 745 -21.36 22.19 12.51
N TYR A 746 -20.88 22.49 13.71
CA TYR A 746 -19.48 22.82 13.96
C TYR A 746 -18.96 22.09 15.19
N ILE A 747 -17.64 21.97 15.29
CA ILE A 747 -16.97 21.42 16.46
C ILE A 747 -15.91 22.42 16.95
N TYR A 748 -15.72 22.52 18.26
CA TYR A 748 -14.60 23.27 18.82
C TYR A 748 -13.87 22.50 19.94
N LEU A 749 -12.56 22.72 20.03
CA LEU A 749 -11.68 22.14 21.04
C LEU A 749 -10.55 23.13 21.33
N GLY A 750 -10.50 23.64 22.57
CA GLY A 750 -9.57 24.71 22.91
C GLY A 750 -9.85 25.97 22.10
N ASN A 751 -8.89 26.41 21.29
CA ASN A 751 -9.05 27.53 20.36
C ASN A 751 -9.24 27.08 18.89
N GLN A 752 -9.48 25.80 18.64
CA GLN A 752 -9.73 25.29 17.28
C GLN A 752 -11.23 25.16 17.05
N TRP A 753 -11.69 25.63 15.89
CA TRP A 753 -13.10 25.61 15.48
C TRP A 753 -13.19 25.08 14.05
N VAL A 754 -14.11 24.14 13.77
CA VAL A 754 -14.30 23.57 12.43
C VAL A 754 -15.78 23.55 12.07
N GLY A 755 -16.16 24.21 10.98
CA GLY A 755 -17.50 24.15 10.40
C GLY A 755 -17.52 23.12 9.27
N PHE A 756 -18.40 22.13 9.35
CA PHE A 756 -18.34 20.94 8.52
C PHE A 756 -19.73 20.38 8.19
N ASP A 757 -19.79 19.29 7.43
CA ASP A 757 -21.00 18.49 7.24
C ASP A 757 -20.93 17.16 7.99
N HIS A 758 -22.07 16.71 8.50
CA HIS A 758 -22.22 15.39 9.08
C HIS A 758 -23.48 14.71 8.57
N GLN A 759 -23.74 13.47 9.01
CA GLN A 759 -24.84 12.66 8.52
C GLN A 759 -26.21 13.35 8.58
N ILE A 760 -26.49 14.19 9.59
CA ILE A 760 -27.80 14.87 9.68
C ILE A 760 -27.89 16.00 8.66
N SER A 761 -26.90 16.91 8.61
CA SER A 761 -26.92 18.04 7.66
C SER A 761 -26.92 17.56 6.22
N LEU A 762 -26.19 16.49 5.89
CA LEU A 762 -26.24 15.90 4.56
C LEU A 762 -27.60 15.30 4.20
N ARG A 763 -28.29 14.64 5.14
CA ARG A 763 -29.67 14.15 4.90
C ARG A 763 -30.62 15.30 4.64
N GLU A 764 -30.50 16.40 5.37
CA GLU A 764 -31.31 17.60 5.15
C GLU A 764 -31.04 18.24 3.79
N LYS A 765 -29.77 18.31 3.37
CA LYS A 765 -29.41 18.78 2.02
C LYS A 765 -29.96 17.85 0.93
N VAL A 766 -29.94 16.54 1.13
CA VAL A 766 -30.58 15.59 0.19
C VAL A 766 -32.10 15.75 0.15
N ARG A 767 -32.76 16.01 1.29
CA ARG A 767 -34.19 16.36 1.31
C ARG A 767 -34.45 17.65 0.55
N TYR A 768 -33.64 18.68 0.77
CA TYR A 768 -33.71 19.93 0.03
C TYR A 768 -33.60 19.68 -1.49
N VAL A 769 -32.63 18.88 -1.93
CA VAL A 769 -32.47 18.46 -3.34
C VAL A 769 -33.76 17.84 -3.90
N LYS A 770 -34.35 16.88 -3.17
CA LYS A 770 -35.59 16.19 -3.57
C LYS A 770 -36.79 17.14 -3.62
N GLU A 771 -37.01 17.90 -2.56
CA GLU A 771 -38.16 18.80 -2.37
C GLU A 771 -38.16 19.93 -3.40
N HIS A 772 -36.99 20.44 -3.75
CA HIS A 772 -36.85 21.55 -4.70
C HIS A 772 -36.71 21.09 -6.16
N GLY A 773 -36.61 19.77 -6.39
CA GLY A 773 -36.59 19.14 -7.71
C GLY A 773 -35.28 19.30 -8.46
N PHE A 774 -34.15 19.32 -7.76
CA PHE A 774 -32.81 19.41 -8.36
C PHE A 774 -32.37 18.05 -8.94
N GLY A 775 -31.43 18.10 -9.89
CA GLY A 775 -30.99 16.96 -10.68
C GLY A 775 -30.30 15.85 -9.87
N GLY A 776 -29.70 16.21 -8.73
CA GLY A 776 -29.15 15.29 -7.73
C GLY A 776 -28.12 15.93 -6.82
N ALA A 777 -27.28 15.10 -6.20
CA ALA A 777 -26.17 15.52 -5.35
C ALA A 777 -24.81 15.13 -5.94
N MET A 778 -23.83 15.98 -5.66
CA MET A 778 -22.41 15.79 -5.89
C MET A 778 -21.68 15.87 -4.55
N VAL A 779 -20.58 15.14 -4.38
CA VAL A 779 -19.75 15.27 -3.18
C VAL A 779 -18.28 15.43 -3.51
N TRP A 780 -17.60 16.24 -2.69
CA TRP A 780 -16.15 16.41 -2.70
C TRP A 780 -15.58 16.13 -1.30
N ALA A 781 -14.80 15.09 -1.07
CA ALA A 781 -14.46 14.01 -1.99
C ALA A 781 -14.49 12.67 -1.26
N LEU A 782 -14.56 11.58 -2.02
CA LEU A 782 -14.58 10.22 -1.49
C LEU A 782 -13.50 9.94 -0.41
N PRO A 783 -12.23 10.38 -0.58
CA PRO A 783 -11.20 10.13 0.42
C PRO A 783 -11.27 11.03 1.66
N LEU A 784 -12.19 12.01 1.70
CA LEU A 784 -12.38 12.92 2.84
C LEU A 784 -13.45 12.43 3.82
N ASP A 785 -14.31 11.50 3.40
CA ASP A 785 -15.16 10.71 4.29
C ASP A 785 -14.31 9.71 5.11
N ASP A 786 -14.88 9.07 6.14
CA ASP A 786 -14.24 7.91 6.77
C ASP A 786 -14.42 6.66 5.88
N PHE A 787 -13.78 6.69 4.71
CA PHE A 787 -13.96 5.70 3.65
C PHE A 787 -13.58 4.27 4.06
N LYS A 788 -12.76 4.12 5.10
CA LYS A 788 -12.41 2.82 5.69
C LYS A 788 -13.26 2.46 6.91
N GLY A 789 -13.88 3.44 7.56
CA GLY A 789 -14.64 3.25 8.80
C GLY A 789 -13.75 3.10 10.03
N GLU A 790 -12.54 3.65 9.99
CA GLU A 790 -11.49 3.44 11.01
C GLU A 790 -11.48 4.53 12.09
N HIS A 791 -12.13 5.67 11.87
CA HIS A 791 -11.96 6.86 12.71
C HIS A 791 -13.24 7.34 13.39
N CYS A 792 -14.39 7.20 12.74
CA CYS A 792 -15.66 7.74 13.21
C CYS A 792 -16.52 6.72 13.96
N SER A 793 -16.14 5.43 13.95
CA SER A 793 -16.97 4.32 14.47
C SER A 793 -18.37 4.24 13.85
N GLN A 794 -18.49 4.65 12.58
CA GLN A 794 -19.75 4.73 11.82
C GLN A 794 -19.78 3.79 10.61
N GLY A 795 -18.80 2.87 10.50
CA GLY A 795 -18.58 2.05 9.32
C GLY A 795 -17.95 2.84 8.17
N PRO A 796 -17.61 2.16 7.05
CA PRO A 796 -16.99 2.81 5.90
C PRO A 796 -17.97 3.73 5.17
N TYR A 797 -17.47 4.87 4.71
CA TYR A 797 -18.22 5.90 3.99
C TYR A 797 -19.49 6.38 4.73
N PRO A 798 -19.40 6.81 6.00
CA PRO A 798 -20.57 7.14 6.80
C PRO A 798 -21.34 8.36 6.27
N LEU A 799 -20.68 9.34 5.67
CA LEU A 799 -21.34 10.50 5.07
C LEU A 799 -22.01 10.13 3.74
N LEU A 800 -21.29 9.44 2.85
CA LEU A 800 -21.86 8.99 1.58
C LEU A 800 -23.01 7.98 1.80
N THR A 801 -22.91 7.13 2.81
CA THR A 801 -24.00 6.22 3.20
C THR A 801 -25.23 7.00 3.67
N ALA A 802 -25.05 8.07 4.44
CA ALA A 802 -26.17 8.91 4.88
C ALA A 802 -26.89 9.59 3.72
N ILE A 803 -26.12 10.08 2.74
CA ILE A 803 -26.64 10.61 1.48
C ILE A 803 -27.46 9.53 0.75
N ASN A 804 -26.86 8.37 0.47
CA ASN A 804 -27.50 7.31 -0.31
C ASN A 804 -28.78 6.75 0.32
N GLN A 805 -28.80 6.59 1.64
CA GLN A 805 -30.00 6.16 2.36
C GLN A 805 -31.14 7.16 2.22
N GLU A 806 -30.86 8.46 2.30
CA GLU A 806 -31.87 9.50 2.14
C GLU A 806 -32.34 9.63 0.68
N CYS A 807 -31.49 9.25 -0.28
CA CYS A 807 -31.85 9.14 -1.71
C CYS A 807 -32.77 7.94 -2.02
N GLY A 808 -33.08 7.08 -1.05
CA GLY A 808 -33.92 5.90 -1.25
C GLY A 808 -33.18 4.66 -1.79
N HIS A 809 -31.84 4.64 -1.74
CA HIS A 809 -31.07 3.42 -2.04
C HIS A 809 -31.01 2.55 -0.79
N SER A 810 -31.67 1.39 -0.79
CA SER A 810 -31.44 0.38 0.24
C SER A 810 -30.03 -0.19 0.09
N THR A 811 -29.13 0.10 1.02
CA THR A 811 -27.92 -0.71 1.19
C THR A 811 -28.38 -2.11 1.60
N GLY A 812 -28.45 -3.05 0.65
CA GLY A 812 -28.87 -4.41 0.93
C GLY A 812 -28.08 -4.98 2.10
N THR A 813 -28.77 -5.30 3.19
CA THR A 813 -28.29 -6.26 4.19
C THR A 813 -28.14 -7.59 3.45
N LEU A 814 -26.93 -8.16 3.41
CA LEU A 814 -26.77 -9.56 3.00
C LEU A 814 -27.62 -10.43 3.94
N PRO A 815 -28.45 -11.36 3.44
CA PRO A 815 -29.21 -12.26 4.29
C PRO A 815 -28.24 -13.10 5.11
N THR A 816 -28.41 -13.07 6.44
CA THR A 816 -27.84 -14.06 7.34
C THR A 816 -28.39 -15.42 6.92
N ALA A 817 -27.52 -16.36 6.57
CA ALA A 817 -27.93 -17.74 6.31
C ALA A 817 -28.56 -18.31 7.60
N ALA A 818 -29.88 -18.52 7.57
CA ALA A 818 -30.58 -19.23 8.62
C ALA A 818 -30.14 -20.71 8.62
N PRO A 819 -30.13 -21.39 9.79
CA PRO A 819 -29.79 -22.81 9.87
C PRO A 819 -30.78 -23.64 9.05
N PRO A 820 -30.35 -24.75 8.42
CA PRO A 820 -31.27 -25.57 7.64
C PRO A 820 -32.25 -26.30 8.59
N GLU A 821 -33.52 -25.89 8.55
CA GLU A 821 -34.61 -26.65 9.14
C GLU A 821 -34.92 -27.91 8.31
N THR A 822 -34.99 -29.02 9.02
CA THR A 822 -35.35 -30.35 8.57
C THR A 822 -36.84 -30.47 8.27
N THR A 823 -37.20 -30.75 7.02
CA THR A 823 -38.41 -31.51 6.62
C THR A 823 -38.08 -32.16 5.28
N GLY A 824 -38.05 -33.48 5.12
CA GLY A 824 -39.22 -34.35 5.11
C GLY A 824 -39.04 -35.30 3.94
N ARG A 825 -38.57 -36.50 4.25
CA ARG A 825 -38.28 -37.60 3.32
C ARG A 825 -39.59 -38.11 2.70
N THR A 826 -39.67 -38.17 1.37
CA THR A 826 -40.53 -39.18 0.73
C THR A 826 -39.82 -39.77 -0.49
N THR A 827 -39.84 -41.10 -0.50
CA THR A 827 -39.12 -42.06 -1.32
C THR A 827 -39.81 -42.34 -2.65
N VAL A 828 -39.04 -42.42 -3.75
CA VAL A 828 -39.30 -43.39 -4.84
C VAL A 828 -37.96 -43.96 -5.30
N ARG A 829 -37.89 -45.30 -5.35
CA ARG A 829 -36.74 -46.14 -5.75
C ARG A 829 -36.65 -46.33 -7.28
N PRO A 830 -35.50 -46.81 -7.80
CA PRO A 830 -35.10 -46.74 -9.22
C PRO A 830 -35.45 -48.00 -10.04
N ASN A 831 -35.41 -47.88 -11.38
CA ASN A 831 -35.27 -48.99 -12.35
C ASN A 831 -34.60 -48.41 -13.62
N THR A 832 -33.30 -48.67 -13.87
CA THR A 832 -32.73 -49.77 -14.68
C THR A 832 -33.15 -49.78 -16.16
N ASN A 833 -32.19 -49.50 -17.06
CA ASN A 833 -31.79 -50.34 -18.20
C ASN A 833 -30.91 -49.51 -19.18
N THR A 834 -29.63 -49.87 -19.33
CA THR A 834 -28.96 -50.25 -20.62
C THR A 834 -27.45 -50.51 -20.33
N PRO A 835 -26.84 -51.63 -20.78
CA PRO A 835 -25.41 -51.96 -20.57
C PRO A 835 -24.46 -51.31 -21.60
N PRO A 836 -23.13 -51.38 -21.37
CA PRO A 836 -22.12 -50.63 -22.10
C PRO A 836 -21.75 -51.33 -23.41
N ASP A 837 -21.58 -50.56 -24.48
CA ASP A 837 -21.01 -51.09 -25.71
C ASP A 837 -19.51 -50.86 -25.77
N THR A 838 -18.81 -51.94 -26.11
CA THR A 838 -17.37 -52.12 -26.07
C THR A 838 -16.94 -52.33 -27.51
N THR A 839 -16.02 -51.51 -28.02
CA THR A 839 -15.21 -51.91 -29.17
C THR A 839 -13.73 -51.70 -28.88
N THR A 840 -12.97 -52.65 -29.39
CA THR A 840 -11.70 -53.18 -28.87
C THR A 840 -10.49 -52.70 -29.67
N TYR A 841 -9.39 -52.48 -28.94
CA TYR A 841 -7.97 -52.73 -29.27
C TYR A 841 -7.37 -52.21 -30.59
N ARG A 842 -6.36 -51.32 -30.47
CA ARG A 842 -4.95 -51.74 -30.66
C ARG A 842 -3.94 -50.75 -30.08
N SER A 843 -2.98 -51.30 -29.33
CA SER A 843 -1.76 -50.63 -28.88
C SER A 843 -0.73 -50.63 -30.01
N THR A 844 -0.13 -49.47 -30.29
CA THR A 844 1.21 -49.33 -30.89
C THR A 844 1.94 -48.17 -30.24
N THR A 845 3.14 -48.46 -29.76
CA THR A 845 4.16 -47.62 -29.12
C THR A 845 4.61 -46.40 -29.95
N PRO A 846 5.33 -45.44 -29.34
CA PRO A 846 5.23 -44.02 -29.65
C PRO A 846 6.03 -43.61 -30.88
N ARG A 847 5.42 -42.76 -31.72
CA ARG A 847 6.14 -41.97 -32.72
C ARG A 847 6.14 -40.51 -32.28
N ALA A 848 7.34 -39.94 -32.24
CA ALA A 848 7.65 -38.58 -31.83
C ALA A 848 6.70 -37.53 -32.45
N PRO A 849 6.39 -36.44 -31.73
CA PRO A 849 5.71 -35.31 -32.34
C PRO A 849 6.64 -34.69 -33.39
N VAL A 850 6.16 -34.65 -34.63
CA VAL A 850 6.73 -33.85 -35.70
C VAL A 850 6.44 -32.38 -35.35
N HIS A 851 7.50 -31.64 -35.04
CA HIS A 851 7.49 -30.20 -34.89
C HIS A 851 7.03 -29.51 -36.18
N GLY A 852 5.97 -28.70 -36.08
CA GLY A 852 5.69 -27.57 -36.96
C GLY A 852 6.06 -26.28 -36.23
N ASP A 853 6.93 -25.50 -36.83
CA ASP A 853 7.77 -24.44 -36.27
C ASP A 853 7.02 -23.10 -36.09
N SER A 854 6.29 -22.90 -34.98
CA SER A 854 5.64 -21.59 -34.70
C SER A 854 5.68 -21.13 -33.24
N THR A 855 6.60 -21.68 -32.44
CA THR A 855 6.83 -21.24 -31.06
C THR A 855 8.29 -20.82 -30.89
N ASN A 856 8.68 -19.74 -31.56
CA ASN A 856 9.96 -19.09 -31.26
C ASN A 856 9.87 -17.57 -31.46
N CYS A 857 10.70 -16.86 -30.70
CA CYS A 857 10.74 -15.40 -30.64
C CYS A 857 11.64 -14.75 -31.67
N LYS A 858 12.00 -15.48 -32.72
CA LYS A 858 12.94 -15.02 -33.73
C LYS A 858 12.26 -14.02 -34.66
N GLY A 859 12.63 -12.74 -34.54
CA GLY A 859 12.05 -11.65 -35.33
C GLY A 859 10.74 -11.10 -34.77
N LEU A 860 10.28 -11.58 -33.61
CA LEU A 860 9.14 -11.05 -32.89
C LEU A 860 9.62 -10.08 -31.80
N PRO A 861 9.01 -8.90 -31.65
CA PRO A 861 9.22 -8.04 -30.49
C PRO A 861 8.92 -8.76 -29.18
N ASP A 862 9.39 -8.20 -28.07
CA ASP A 862 9.01 -8.72 -26.76
C ASP A 862 7.49 -8.60 -26.57
N GLY A 863 6.82 -9.71 -26.22
CA GLY A 863 5.37 -9.79 -26.28
C GLY A 863 4.82 -11.21 -26.10
N PHE A 864 3.49 -11.32 -26.03
CA PHE A 864 2.77 -12.57 -25.82
C PHE A 864 2.06 -12.99 -27.12
N TYR A 865 2.34 -14.20 -27.59
CA TYR A 865 1.94 -14.70 -28.89
C TYR A 865 1.16 -16.02 -28.77
N PRO A 866 0.12 -16.24 -29.58
CA PRO A 866 -0.64 -17.49 -29.57
C PRO A 866 0.22 -18.65 -30.07
N VAL A 867 0.02 -19.85 -29.53
CA VAL A 867 0.65 -21.07 -30.06
C VAL A 867 -0.23 -21.66 -31.15
N SER A 868 0.28 -21.78 -32.37
CA SER A 868 -0.46 -22.38 -33.49
C SER A 868 -0.89 -23.81 -33.15
N GLY A 869 -2.16 -24.13 -33.38
CA GLY A 869 -2.72 -25.45 -33.09
C GLY A 869 -3.19 -25.64 -31.64
N SER A 870 -3.02 -24.66 -30.74
CA SER A 870 -3.55 -24.74 -29.37
C SER A 870 -4.19 -23.44 -28.92
N CYS A 871 -5.51 -23.46 -28.77
CA CYS A 871 -6.25 -22.37 -28.17
C CYS A 871 -5.95 -22.14 -26.70
N ARG A 872 -5.28 -23.09 -26.05
CA ARG A 872 -4.97 -23.04 -24.63
C ARG A 872 -3.49 -22.80 -24.37
N ALA A 873 -2.69 -22.51 -25.38
CA ALA A 873 -1.27 -22.24 -25.20
C ALA A 873 -0.86 -20.94 -25.88
N TYR A 874 0.11 -20.28 -25.26
CA TYR A 874 0.73 -19.05 -25.76
C TYR A 874 2.22 -19.07 -25.41
N PHE A 875 3.04 -18.26 -26.08
CA PHE A 875 4.44 -18.11 -25.76
C PHE A 875 4.81 -16.63 -25.62
N VAL A 876 5.87 -16.36 -24.88
CA VAL A 876 6.32 -15.02 -24.54
C VAL A 876 7.73 -14.84 -25.05
N CYS A 877 7.95 -13.69 -25.67
CA CYS A 877 9.25 -13.23 -26.15
C CYS A 877 9.82 -12.21 -25.21
N VAL A 878 11.03 -12.50 -24.71
CA VAL A 878 11.80 -11.59 -23.85
C VAL A 878 13.27 -11.70 -24.25
N PHE A 879 13.84 -10.63 -24.78
CA PHE A 879 15.22 -10.59 -25.31
C PHE A 879 15.51 -11.69 -26.34
N GLY A 880 14.54 -12.01 -27.20
CA GLY A 880 14.65 -13.07 -28.21
C GLY A 880 14.55 -14.50 -27.67
N ASN A 881 14.39 -14.68 -26.36
CA ASN A 881 14.16 -15.99 -25.73
C ASN A 881 12.66 -16.31 -25.67
N THR A 882 12.33 -17.58 -25.89
CA THR A 882 10.93 -18.06 -25.98
C THR A 882 10.53 -18.80 -24.72
N TYR A 883 9.40 -18.40 -24.12
CA TYR A 883 8.84 -19.03 -22.93
C TYR A 883 7.39 -19.43 -23.21
N SER A 884 7.10 -20.73 -23.24
CA SER A 884 5.76 -21.25 -23.56
C SER A 884 4.93 -21.52 -22.30
N PHE A 885 3.64 -21.21 -22.37
CA PHE A 885 2.69 -21.29 -21.26
C PHE A 885 1.35 -21.87 -21.73
N GLU A 886 0.61 -22.50 -20.81
CA GLU A 886 -0.78 -22.89 -21.03
C GLU A 886 -1.73 -22.02 -20.21
N CYS A 887 -2.88 -21.72 -20.81
CA CYS A 887 -3.98 -21.06 -20.16
C CYS A 887 -4.63 -21.92 -19.07
N PRO A 888 -5.04 -21.29 -17.95
CA PRO A 888 -5.77 -21.96 -16.89
C PRO A 888 -6.96 -22.78 -17.40
N VAL A 889 -7.31 -23.84 -16.69
CA VAL A 889 -8.35 -24.79 -17.10
C VAL A 889 -9.66 -24.08 -17.41
N GLY A 890 -10.16 -24.25 -18.64
CA GLY A 890 -11.39 -23.64 -19.14
C GLY A 890 -11.22 -22.31 -19.89
N LEU A 891 -9.99 -21.78 -19.98
CA LEU A 891 -9.66 -20.55 -20.68
C LEU A 891 -8.90 -20.81 -21.99
N VAL A 892 -9.01 -19.88 -22.93
CA VAL A 892 -8.29 -19.83 -24.20
C VAL A 892 -7.46 -18.54 -24.30
N PHE A 893 -6.31 -18.58 -24.97
CA PHE A 893 -5.47 -17.40 -25.13
C PHE A 893 -6.10 -16.44 -26.15
N ASP A 894 -6.33 -15.20 -25.72
CA ASP A 894 -6.83 -14.12 -26.56
C ASP A 894 -5.65 -13.20 -26.93
N PRO A 895 -5.14 -13.27 -28.19
CA PRO A 895 -4.00 -12.47 -28.61
C PRO A 895 -4.30 -10.97 -28.64
N ARG A 896 -5.58 -10.56 -28.64
CA ARG A 896 -5.97 -9.13 -28.57
C ARG A 896 -5.73 -8.53 -27.18
N MET A 897 -5.73 -9.38 -26.16
CA MET A 897 -5.51 -9.01 -24.76
C MET A 897 -4.18 -9.54 -24.21
N SER A 898 -3.39 -10.22 -25.06
CA SER A 898 -2.15 -10.87 -24.70
C SER A 898 -2.28 -11.76 -23.44
N SER A 899 -3.44 -12.38 -23.23
CA SER A 899 -3.77 -13.10 -21.99
C SER A 899 -4.87 -14.15 -22.16
N CYS A 900 -5.03 -15.02 -21.16
CA CYS A 900 -6.04 -16.08 -21.17
C CYS A 900 -7.43 -15.57 -20.77
N ASN A 901 -8.41 -15.81 -21.63
CA ASN A 901 -9.78 -15.35 -21.50
C ASN A 901 -10.77 -16.52 -21.64
N TRP A 902 -12.04 -16.32 -21.31
CA TRP A 902 -13.05 -17.37 -21.46
C TRP A 902 -13.41 -17.61 -22.92
N SER A 903 -13.62 -18.88 -23.29
CA SER A 903 -13.92 -19.27 -24.68
C SER A 903 -15.24 -18.70 -25.23
N TYR A 904 -16.12 -18.18 -24.37
CA TYR A 904 -17.36 -17.49 -24.77
C TYR A 904 -17.17 -15.98 -24.95
N VAL A 905 -16.04 -15.42 -24.52
CA VAL A 905 -15.64 -14.00 -24.73
C VAL A 905 -14.73 -13.87 -25.94
N TYR A 906 -13.89 -14.88 -26.18
CA TYR A 906 -13.09 -15.02 -27.38
C TYR A 906 -13.20 -16.46 -27.89
N GLU A 907 -13.84 -16.63 -29.05
CA GLU A 907 -13.87 -17.92 -29.74
C GLU A 907 -12.54 -18.12 -30.46
N CYS A 908 -11.65 -18.89 -29.85
CA CYS A 908 -10.44 -19.34 -30.51
C CYS A 908 -10.74 -20.51 -31.44
N THR A 909 -10.44 -20.36 -32.73
CA THR A 909 -10.46 -21.42 -33.73
C THR A 909 -9.08 -22.05 -33.86
N ILE A 910 -8.98 -23.37 -33.70
CA ILE A 910 -7.71 -24.10 -33.87
C ILE A 910 -7.34 -24.05 -35.36
N GLY A 911 -6.54 -23.07 -35.76
CA GLY A 911 -6.11 -22.87 -37.14
C GLY A 911 -5.46 -21.53 -37.49
N ASP A 912 -5.52 -20.51 -36.63
CA ASP A 912 -5.04 -19.18 -36.99
C ASP A 912 -3.55 -18.99 -36.65
N ALA A 913 -2.69 -19.21 -37.64
CA ALA A 913 -1.31 -18.73 -37.67
C ALA A 913 -1.28 -17.25 -38.15
N PRO A 914 -0.27 -16.43 -37.78
CA PRO A 914 -0.21 -15.04 -38.19
C PRO A 914 -0.01 -14.93 -39.71
N ALA A 915 -0.94 -14.26 -40.40
CA ALA A 915 -0.76 -13.83 -41.78
C ALA A 915 0.30 -12.71 -41.84
N GLU A 916 1.12 -12.80 -42.88
CA GLU A 916 2.31 -12.00 -43.16
C GLU A 916 2.12 -10.48 -43.03
N ALA A 917 3.19 -9.82 -42.61
CA ALA A 917 3.34 -8.38 -42.59
C ALA A 917 3.15 -7.79 -44.00
N ALA A 918 2.06 -7.05 -44.20
CA ALA A 918 1.93 -6.16 -45.35
C ALA A 918 2.79 -4.91 -45.12
N THR A 919 3.87 -4.83 -45.88
CA THR A 919 4.72 -3.66 -46.09
C THR A 919 3.91 -2.46 -46.60
N SER A 920 4.14 -1.27 -46.04
CA SER A 920 3.99 -0.03 -46.80
C SER A 920 5.28 0.78 -46.70
N ASP A 921 6.06 0.69 -47.78
CA ASP A 921 7.05 1.67 -48.18
C ASP A 921 6.49 3.09 -48.09
N VAL A 922 7.35 4.03 -47.66
CA VAL A 922 7.66 5.33 -48.29
C VAL A 922 8.36 6.20 -47.24
N LEU A 923 9.69 6.15 -47.21
CA LEU A 923 10.61 7.28 -47.41
C LEU A 923 12.04 6.85 -47.05
N ASN A 924 12.67 6.17 -48.01
CA ASN A 924 14.11 6.29 -48.24
C ASN A 924 14.35 7.67 -48.85
N ASP A 925 15.10 8.54 -48.17
CA ASP A 925 16.11 9.33 -48.87
C ASP A 925 17.19 9.83 -47.91
N CYS A 926 18.38 9.25 -48.03
CA CYS A 926 19.69 9.90 -47.93
C CYS A 926 20.79 8.84 -47.89
N LYS A 927 21.13 8.33 -49.08
CA LYS A 927 22.50 7.90 -49.36
C LYS A 927 23.34 9.18 -49.48
N HIS A 928 24.40 9.31 -48.68
CA HIS A 928 25.70 9.84 -49.07
C HIS A 928 26.71 9.38 -48.00
N LEU A 929 27.49 8.34 -48.33
CA LEU A 929 28.69 7.96 -47.59
C LEU A 929 29.86 8.86 -48.05
N PRO A 930 30.82 9.12 -47.17
CA PRO A 930 32.18 8.67 -47.48
C PRO A 930 32.71 7.68 -46.44
N GLU A 931 33.42 6.69 -46.94
CA GLU A 931 34.10 5.63 -46.20
C GLU A 931 35.25 6.17 -45.34
N GLY A 932 35.32 5.71 -44.09
CA GLY A 932 36.51 5.87 -43.25
C GLY A 932 36.22 5.61 -41.78
N ILE A 933 36.82 4.52 -41.26
CA ILE A 933 36.80 4.03 -39.87
C ILE A 933 35.55 3.20 -39.52
N ARG A 934 35.66 1.90 -39.80
CA ARG A 934 35.02 0.87 -38.98
C ARG A 934 35.71 0.87 -37.62
N GLU A 935 35.01 1.31 -36.58
CA GLU A 935 35.14 0.72 -35.25
C GLU A 935 33.74 0.29 -34.80
N ASP A 936 33.66 -0.94 -34.29
CA ASP A 936 32.46 -1.54 -33.74
C ASP A 936 32.06 -0.74 -32.48
N PRO A 937 30.81 -0.27 -32.30
CA PRO A 937 30.42 0.56 -31.16
C PRO A 937 30.56 -0.13 -29.80
N THR A 938 30.88 -1.42 -29.78
CA THR A 938 30.99 -2.26 -28.58
C THR A 938 32.39 -2.32 -27.96
N ASP A 939 33.45 -1.85 -28.63
CA ASP A 939 34.83 -2.05 -28.12
C ASP A 939 35.22 -1.03 -27.03
N TRP A 940 34.92 0.26 -27.24
CA TRP A 940 35.28 1.33 -26.29
C TRP A 940 34.47 1.32 -24.99
N LEU A 941 33.22 0.83 -25.03
CA LEU A 941 32.36 0.71 -23.86
C LEU A 941 33.00 -0.22 -22.82
N SER A 942 33.63 -1.31 -23.26
CA SER A 942 34.29 -2.27 -22.39
C SER A 942 35.51 -1.68 -21.65
N GLU A 943 36.26 -0.75 -22.27
CA GLU A 943 37.41 -0.08 -21.65
C GLU A 943 37.02 0.84 -20.48
N VAL A 944 35.85 1.50 -20.56
CA VAL A 944 35.37 2.42 -19.50
C VAL A 944 35.16 1.68 -18.18
N CYS A 945 34.67 0.45 -18.22
CA CYS A 945 34.34 -0.36 -17.04
C CYS A 945 35.45 -1.36 -16.65
N HIS A 946 36.48 -1.54 -17.47
CA HIS A 946 37.61 -2.42 -17.18
C HIS A 946 38.54 -1.90 -16.07
N HIS A 947 38.54 -0.59 -15.83
CA HIS A 947 39.36 0.08 -14.81
C HIS A 947 38.55 0.86 -13.78
N SER A 948 37.22 0.87 -13.90
CA SER A 948 36.31 1.63 -13.05
C SER A 948 35.54 0.71 -12.11
N LEU A 949 35.24 1.17 -10.89
CA LEU A 949 34.40 0.45 -9.93
C LEU A 949 32.95 0.36 -10.46
N ASN A 950 32.12 -0.49 -9.86
CA ASN A 950 30.69 -0.48 -10.16
C ASN A 950 30.12 0.91 -9.86
N GLY A 951 29.47 1.53 -10.83
CA GLY A 951 29.11 2.93 -10.73
C GLY A 951 28.59 3.53 -12.02
N VAL A 952 28.05 4.74 -11.91
CA VAL A 952 27.47 5.48 -13.03
C VAL A 952 28.45 6.58 -13.43
N TYR A 953 28.94 6.52 -14.66
CA TYR A 953 29.97 7.38 -15.21
C TYR A 953 29.41 8.20 -16.37
N PRO A 954 29.91 9.44 -16.58
CA PRO A 954 29.56 10.19 -17.77
C PRO A 954 29.99 9.41 -19.01
N ASP A 955 29.15 9.43 -20.05
CA ASP A 955 29.58 8.97 -21.36
C ASP A 955 30.60 10.00 -21.91
N PRO A 956 31.82 9.58 -22.26
CA PRO A 956 32.87 10.49 -22.68
C PRO A 956 32.61 11.14 -24.05
N ASN A 957 31.68 10.59 -24.82
CA ASN A 957 31.43 10.98 -26.20
C ASN A 957 30.08 11.67 -26.40
N ASP A 958 29.18 11.60 -25.41
CA ASP A 958 27.81 12.06 -25.57
C ASP A 958 27.14 12.40 -24.24
N CYS A 959 26.99 13.71 -23.98
CA CYS A 959 26.39 14.22 -22.75
C CYS A 959 24.95 13.78 -22.50
N ASP A 960 24.21 13.37 -23.53
CA ASP A 960 22.85 12.86 -23.36
C ASP A 960 22.85 11.40 -22.88
N TYR A 961 24.03 10.78 -22.73
CA TYR A 961 24.17 9.41 -22.27
C TYR A 961 25.11 9.32 -21.06
N TYR A 962 25.00 8.20 -20.35
CA TYR A 962 25.89 7.81 -19.27
C TYR A 962 26.13 6.31 -19.31
N ILE A 963 27.22 5.87 -18.69
CA ILE A 963 27.67 4.48 -18.69
C ILE A 963 27.54 3.94 -17.27
N HIS A 964 26.76 2.88 -17.13
CA HIS A 964 26.66 2.13 -15.89
C HIS A 964 27.57 0.92 -15.97
N CYS A 965 28.60 0.91 -15.15
CA CYS A 965 29.51 -0.22 -15.01
C CYS A 965 28.96 -1.18 -13.96
N LEU A 966 28.70 -2.42 -14.36
CA LEU A 966 28.27 -3.50 -13.47
C LEU A 966 29.14 -4.74 -13.72
N ASN A 967 29.96 -5.09 -12.74
CA ASN A 967 30.87 -6.24 -12.76
C ASN A 967 31.83 -6.26 -13.96
N GLY A 968 32.29 -5.08 -14.38
CA GLY A 968 33.18 -4.92 -15.54
C GLY A 968 32.47 -4.84 -16.89
N GLU A 969 31.14 -5.02 -16.92
CA GLU A 969 30.33 -4.81 -18.14
C GLU A 969 29.77 -3.39 -18.18
N ALA A 970 29.83 -2.79 -19.37
CA ALA A 970 29.40 -1.42 -19.61
C ALA A 970 28.03 -1.36 -20.25
N HIS A 971 27.10 -0.68 -19.58
CA HIS A 971 25.75 -0.46 -20.07
C HIS A 971 25.53 1.02 -20.33
N ARG A 972 25.33 1.39 -21.60
CA ARG A 972 25.07 2.77 -22.01
C ARG A 972 23.59 3.12 -21.85
N HIS A 973 23.29 4.24 -21.22
CA HIS A 973 21.93 4.68 -20.88
C HIS A 973 21.71 6.12 -21.32
N TYR A 974 20.48 6.47 -21.72
CA TYR A 974 20.10 7.80 -22.19
C TYR A 974 19.43 8.64 -21.10
N CYS A 975 19.77 9.92 -21.03
CA CYS A 975 19.13 10.94 -20.22
C CYS A 975 17.88 11.49 -20.93
N LEU A 976 16.70 11.20 -20.37
CA LEU A 976 15.41 11.58 -20.97
C LEU A 976 15.12 13.09 -20.83
N HIS A 977 14.26 13.63 -21.70
CA HIS A 977 13.77 15.03 -21.68
C HIS A 977 14.82 16.12 -21.95
N ASN A 978 15.75 15.92 -22.89
CA ASN A 978 16.82 16.87 -23.24
C ASN A 978 17.73 17.23 -22.04
N SER A 979 17.82 16.34 -21.05
CA SER A 979 18.74 16.45 -19.91
C SER A 979 20.07 15.77 -20.24
N VAL A 980 21.14 16.15 -19.54
CA VAL A 980 22.48 15.61 -19.71
C VAL A 980 23.00 15.03 -18.41
N PHE A 981 23.89 14.04 -18.48
CA PHE A 981 24.39 13.40 -17.28
C PHE A 981 25.29 14.35 -16.46
N ASN A 982 24.96 14.56 -15.19
CA ASN A 982 25.74 15.38 -14.26
C ASN A 982 26.66 14.49 -13.41
N PRO A 983 27.96 14.42 -13.73
CA PRO A 983 28.88 13.52 -13.04
C PRO A 983 29.13 13.91 -11.57
N SER A 984 28.89 15.16 -11.17
CA SER A 984 29.02 15.60 -9.77
C SER A 984 27.84 15.14 -8.90
N LYS A 985 26.69 14.86 -9.51
CA LYS A 985 25.48 14.43 -8.82
C LYS A 985 25.13 12.96 -9.04
N GLY A 986 25.70 12.34 -10.09
CA GLY A 986 25.48 10.92 -10.43
C GLY A 986 24.14 10.64 -11.09
N PHE A 987 23.48 11.64 -11.68
CA PHE A 987 22.20 11.51 -12.38
C PHE A 987 22.03 12.57 -13.49
N CYS A 988 21.01 12.40 -14.34
CA CYS A 988 20.69 13.32 -15.44
C CYS A 988 20.08 14.64 -14.93
N ASP A 989 20.67 15.77 -15.29
CA ASP A 989 20.30 17.12 -14.85
C ASP A 989 20.04 18.02 -16.07
N LEU A 990 19.44 19.19 -15.88
CA LEU A 990 19.25 20.16 -16.95
C LEU A 990 20.61 20.55 -17.55
N ARG A 991 20.64 20.74 -18.88
CA ARG A 991 21.88 21.00 -19.62
C ARG A 991 22.62 22.26 -19.12
N GLU A 992 21.90 23.28 -18.67
CA GLU A 992 22.47 24.47 -18.01
C GLU A 992 23.22 24.20 -16.69
N ASN A 993 22.92 23.10 -16.00
CA ASN A 993 23.54 22.73 -14.73
C ASN A 993 24.80 21.88 -14.89
N VAL A 994 25.17 21.53 -16.13
CA VAL A 994 26.35 20.72 -16.46
C VAL A 994 27.20 21.48 -17.47
N PRO A 995 28.08 22.41 -17.02
CA PRO A 995 28.82 23.31 -17.90
C PRO A 995 29.68 22.63 -18.96
N ALA A 996 30.07 21.38 -18.73
CA ALA A 996 30.83 20.56 -19.68
C ALA A 996 30.00 20.09 -20.89
N CYS A 997 28.67 20.28 -20.84
CA CYS A 997 27.71 19.80 -21.82
C CYS A 997 26.89 20.93 -22.48
N LEU A 998 27.32 22.19 -22.30
CA LEU A 998 26.73 23.39 -22.91
C LEU A 998 27.36 23.75 -24.26
#